data_AF-A0A7Z0WU74-F1
#
_entry.id   AF-A0A7Z0WU74-F1
#
_cell.length_a   1.000
_cell.length_b   1.000
_cell.length_c   1.000
_cell.angle_alpha   90.00
_cell.angle_beta   90.00
_cell.angle_gamma   90.00
#
_symmetry.space_group_name_H-M   'P 1'
#
loop_
_entity.id
_entity.type
_entity.pdbx_description
1 polymer ?
#
loop_
_entity_poly.entity_id
_entity_poly.type
_entity_poly.pdbx_seq_one_letter_code
_entity_poly.pdbx_strand_id
1 'polypeptide(L)'
;MALPVYSDQGELLAETLAGALPTLPETVFDAGPDELGEQLAALTERLVAALDLYGTSAAAQTLSGAPERVNAEVTRLAESVARLEAQLDARTADWGADAVEQVQGQVRQVRDQVWALRHDRMDAAVRARDLAAGGWTAHSVTSYTALSAVLDGIDRLEVRGRDSAGVTVWVELDATDRATAAVGALDRQDPQFRDRSVVPTTHGACFAYKHAAIIGRLGDNTRHLRESISADTDLHRVLALPSATVTVLAHTRWASVGRTSEANAHPVDSRDVTGEQAGRYSIAVANGDVDNYVALQSGCGYVPDEAGITTDAKLIPLLLSRELAAGRSSHEAMVAALSLCEGSIAIGAQCDGEPGEVLLAAKGSGQSLYVGFAPTGYFVASEAYGLVGVTSWFTKVDGGLWPEAGAPGTVVRLTRAGLGDQAALERWDGDGTPRPLAGQEVRLAEVTTHDLALGDFEHYLQKEIFEAASSFRKTLRGRITTDDAGRPAVRLPDSSVPEELRGRLLAGKIHQIVVLGQGTAAVACQGIAHTMQSMIGDDLPVRAYPATEFSAWWLREDMSDSCVVAVSQSGSTTDTNRAVDLVRERGALVVSIINRRDSDLAEKSDGILYTSDGRDVELSVASTKAFYAQVAAGALLGAELAKELGRLTPAREESLLRGLQRIPGQLEALQKVNEQVAKTADEVAAAYPYWAVVGSGPNRVAAAEIRIKLSELCYKTISADAVEDKKHIDLSAEALVVVCVAGAPPAQVSDLIKEVEILNAHRNRAVVVCDEGTEYLWPTDALVPVPRAHPELAWIMATAAGHLFAYHAARAIDATADDVRLALAGLEAAVDRGATAAQRLPIEVVRLVQQVLAAAARGEVRGVLSSQTAVALAGLAYQADPVQPAQARAVLTAALDELARPIDTVKHQAKTVTVGTSRGDSDLYDNDIIRALSDAGTDPADLTFPVLDVIRAHARVVDRPTGVTRYRLGQEAGTDMVTVVTKTGVAEGLTSRADAGAALTGSKRRVAEIRVPQLVRGRADDRIVLIVPEHLAGDVAALSVVHVALRESCPLPDLRAAMDSVGDRMAEIIAAVSETRPGFQPEQLQVLPTAAVLLDDLESLTRALPA
;
A
#
# COMPACT_ATOMS: atom_id res chain seq x y z
N MET A 1 31.20 24.51 10.73
CA MET A 1 30.86 25.57 11.72
C MET A 1 29.45 26.03 11.42
N ALA A 2 28.45 25.38 12.02
CA ALA A 2 27.05 25.73 11.88
C ALA A 2 26.58 26.21 13.26
N LEU A 3 26.07 27.44 13.31
CA LEU A 3 25.39 27.98 14.47
C LEU A 3 23.92 27.58 14.33
N PRO A 4 23.36 26.69 15.17
CA PRO A 4 21.93 26.69 15.39
C PRO A 4 21.67 27.68 16.51
N VAL A 5 21.41 28.92 16.12
CA VAL A 5 20.82 29.91 17.01
C VAL A 5 19.68 30.50 16.21
N TYR A 6 18.49 30.46 16.79
CA TYR A 6 17.34 31.31 16.46
C TYR A 6 17.70 32.79 16.69
N SER A 7 18.79 33.25 16.07
CA SER A 7 19.11 34.66 15.97
C SER A 7 18.17 35.21 14.92
N ASP A 8 17.41 36.25 15.28
CA ASP A 8 16.75 37.20 14.38
C ASP A 8 17.48 37.23 13.03
N GLN A 9 17.04 36.42 12.07
CA GLN A 9 17.45 36.62 10.70
C GLN A 9 16.65 37.85 10.28
N GLY A 10 17.33 38.98 10.17
CA GLY A 10 16.73 40.24 9.75
C GLY A 10 15.87 40.06 8.49
N GLU A 11 14.90 40.96 8.31
CA GLU A 11 13.95 40.89 7.19
C GLU A 11 14.65 40.64 5.85
N LEU A 12 14.27 39.54 5.19
CA LEU A 12 14.81 39.16 3.90
C LEU A 12 13.98 39.86 2.82
N LEU A 13 14.52 40.88 2.16
CA LEU A 13 13.76 41.68 1.21
C LEU A 13 13.33 40.85 -0.02
N ALA A 14 12.13 41.13 -0.55
CA ALA A 14 11.63 40.51 -1.77
C ALA A 14 12.56 40.73 -2.98
N GLU A 15 13.32 41.82 -3.00
CA GLU A 15 14.34 42.09 -4.03
C GLU A 15 15.51 41.09 -3.97
N THR A 16 15.92 40.69 -2.77
CA THR A 16 16.96 39.67 -2.55
C THR A 16 16.48 38.31 -3.04
N LEU A 17 15.23 37.93 -2.70
CA LEU A 17 14.62 36.69 -3.16
C LEU A 17 14.48 36.65 -4.68
N ALA A 18 14.00 37.73 -5.29
CA ALA A 18 13.87 37.83 -6.74
C ALA A 18 15.24 37.81 -7.45
N GLY A 19 16.26 38.47 -6.88
CA GLY A 19 17.61 38.49 -7.42
C GLY A 19 18.36 37.16 -7.33
N ALA A 20 17.93 36.26 -6.43
CA ALA A 20 18.49 34.92 -6.33
C ALA A 20 18.03 33.98 -7.46
N LEU A 21 16.90 34.29 -8.12
CA LEU A 21 16.38 33.47 -9.21
C LEU A 21 17.24 33.58 -10.47
N PRO A 22 17.67 32.45 -11.06
CA PRO A 22 18.39 32.48 -12.32
C PRO A 22 17.46 32.81 -13.50
N THR A 23 18.05 33.39 -14.55
CA THR A 23 17.38 33.58 -15.84
C THR A 23 17.81 32.49 -16.81
N LEU A 24 16.86 31.90 -17.55
CA LEU A 24 17.17 31.04 -18.69
C LEU A 24 17.57 31.95 -19.88
N PRO A 25 18.82 31.92 -20.38
CA PRO A 25 19.20 32.76 -21.51
C PRO A 25 18.57 32.23 -22.80
N GLU A 26 18.15 33.13 -23.71
CA GLU A 26 17.54 32.74 -25.00
C GLU A 26 18.48 31.88 -25.88
N THR A 27 19.79 31.95 -25.66
CA THR A 27 20.80 31.10 -26.34
C THR A 27 20.60 29.61 -26.11
N VAL A 28 19.95 29.21 -25.01
CA VAL A 28 19.58 27.82 -24.70
C VAL A 28 18.73 27.21 -25.82
N PHE A 29 17.91 28.03 -26.49
CA PHE A 29 17.02 27.57 -27.56
C PHE A 29 17.74 27.30 -28.89
N ASP A 30 19.01 27.67 -29.04
CA ASP A 30 19.82 27.44 -30.23
C ASP A 30 20.95 26.41 -30.03
N ALA A 31 21.25 26.03 -28.77
CA ALA A 31 22.35 25.15 -28.40
C ALA A 31 22.19 23.69 -28.90
N GLY A 32 23.33 23.02 -29.11
CA GLY A 32 23.41 21.56 -29.31
C GLY A 32 23.28 20.79 -27.98
N PRO A 33 23.18 19.45 -27.99
CA PRO A 33 22.85 18.67 -26.81
C PRO A 33 23.84 18.82 -25.64
N ASP A 34 25.15 18.84 -25.92
CA ASP A 34 26.18 18.94 -24.87
C ASP A 34 26.17 20.31 -24.19
N GLU A 35 26.18 21.39 -24.99
CA GLU A 35 26.12 22.77 -24.51
C GLU A 35 24.82 23.04 -23.74
N LEU A 36 23.69 22.52 -24.25
CA LEU A 36 22.41 22.60 -23.57
C LEU A 36 22.44 21.88 -22.22
N GLY A 37 23.04 20.68 -22.18
CA GLY A 37 23.21 19.91 -20.95
C GLY A 37 24.00 20.68 -19.87
N GLU A 38 25.12 21.29 -20.25
CA GLU A 38 25.93 22.12 -19.34
C GLU A 38 25.18 23.36 -18.83
N GLN A 39 24.47 24.07 -19.72
CA GLN A 39 23.67 25.24 -19.35
C GLN A 39 22.54 24.89 -18.39
N LEU A 40 21.88 23.73 -18.58
CA LEU A 40 20.83 23.25 -17.68
C LEU A 40 21.37 22.78 -16.34
N ALA A 41 22.52 22.11 -16.30
CA ALA A 41 23.17 21.72 -15.05
C ALA A 41 23.52 22.95 -14.20
N ALA A 42 24.13 23.97 -14.80
CA ALA A 42 24.43 25.23 -14.12
C ALA A 42 23.17 25.97 -13.65
N LEU A 43 22.08 25.89 -14.41
CA LEU A 43 20.79 26.43 -14.00
C LEU A 43 20.23 25.68 -12.77
N THR A 44 20.28 24.35 -12.79
CA THR A 44 19.84 23.49 -11.67
C THR A 44 20.59 23.84 -10.39
N GLU A 45 21.91 23.97 -10.42
CA GLU A 45 22.72 24.35 -9.25
C GLU A 45 22.25 25.68 -8.63
N ARG A 46 21.97 26.68 -9.48
CA ARG A 46 21.46 27.98 -9.02
C ARG A 46 20.04 27.89 -8.46
N LEU A 47 19.19 27.04 -9.01
CA LEU A 47 17.84 26.81 -8.50
C LEU A 47 17.84 26.08 -7.16
N VAL A 48 18.72 25.11 -6.97
CA VAL A 48 18.92 24.44 -5.67
C VAL A 48 19.34 25.46 -4.61
N ALA A 49 20.31 26.33 -4.92
CA ALA A 49 20.71 27.39 -4.00
C ALA A 49 19.56 28.38 -3.69
N ALA A 50 18.71 28.68 -4.67
CA ALA A 50 17.52 29.50 -4.44
C ALA A 50 16.50 28.79 -3.54
N LEU A 51 16.28 27.48 -3.72
CA LEU A 51 15.37 26.69 -2.89
C LEU A 51 15.80 26.64 -1.41
N ASP A 52 17.10 26.52 -1.15
CA ASP A 52 17.65 26.56 0.21
C ASP A 52 17.38 27.91 0.88
N LEU A 53 17.61 29.02 0.16
CA LEU A 53 17.30 30.36 0.65
C LEU A 53 15.80 30.54 0.93
N TYR A 54 14.95 30.04 0.02
CA TYR A 54 13.49 30.15 0.11
C TYR A 54 12.91 29.27 1.23
N GLY A 55 13.64 28.25 1.68
CA GLY A 55 13.26 27.38 2.79
C GLY A 55 13.45 27.97 4.18
N THR A 56 14.03 29.17 4.30
CA THR A 56 14.25 29.83 5.60
C THR A 56 12.98 30.46 6.17
N SER A 57 12.87 30.56 7.50
CA SER A 57 11.73 31.24 8.15
C SER A 57 11.61 32.71 7.72
N ALA A 58 12.73 33.40 7.49
CA ALA A 58 12.75 34.78 7.03
C ALA A 58 12.22 34.91 5.58
N ALA A 59 12.53 33.94 4.72
CA ALA A 59 11.93 33.85 3.39
C ALA A 59 10.43 33.55 3.48
N ALA A 60 10.01 32.59 4.31
CA ALA A 60 8.59 32.27 4.50
C ALA A 60 7.77 33.49 4.93
N GLN A 61 8.29 34.29 5.89
CA GLN A 61 7.66 35.56 6.30
C GLN A 61 7.40 36.48 5.10
N THR A 62 8.39 36.63 4.21
CA THR A 62 8.32 37.52 3.04
C THR A 62 7.44 36.95 1.93
N LEU A 63 7.59 35.67 1.62
CA LEU A 63 6.84 34.96 0.58
C LEU A 63 5.36 34.84 0.92
N SER A 64 5.01 34.79 2.21
CA SER A 64 3.62 34.79 2.66
C SER A 64 2.85 36.03 2.21
N GLY A 65 3.52 37.15 1.92
CA GLY A 65 2.92 38.35 1.32
C GLY A 65 2.63 38.23 -0.18
N ALA A 66 2.94 37.09 -0.80
CA ALA A 66 2.87 36.82 -2.23
C ALA A 66 3.50 37.95 -3.07
N PRO A 67 4.80 38.26 -2.89
CA PRO A 67 5.43 39.41 -3.54
C PRO A 67 5.36 39.30 -5.07
N GLU A 68 4.61 40.21 -5.70
CA GLU A 68 4.30 40.19 -7.15
C GLU A 68 5.54 39.97 -8.02
N ARG A 69 6.65 40.61 -7.67
CA ARG A 69 7.91 40.50 -8.40
C ARG A 69 8.49 39.09 -8.39
N VAL A 70 8.51 38.41 -7.23
CA VAL A 70 9.01 37.03 -7.13
C VAL A 70 8.11 36.10 -7.93
N ASN A 71 6.79 36.27 -7.82
CA ASN A 71 5.84 35.46 -8.57
C ASN A 71 5.99 35.62 -10.09
N ALA A 72 6.22 36.86 -10.57
CA ALA A 72 6.45 37.13 -11.98
C ALA A 72 7.72 36.43 -12.51
N GLU A 73 8.82 36.44 -11.75
CA GLU A 73 10.08 35.77 -12.14
C GLU A 73 9.95 34.25 -12.15
N VAL A 74 9.32 33.64 -11.14
CA VAL A 74 9.07 32.19 -11.12
C VAL A 74 8.15 31.76 -12.27
N THR A 75 7.11 32.56 -12.58
CA THR A 75 6.23 32.31 -13.73
C THR A 75 7.01 32.34 -15.04
N ARG A 76 7.84 33.37 -15.26
CA ARG A 76 8.66 33.51 -16.47
C ARG A 76 9.62 32.32 -16.64
N LEU A 77 10.20 31.85 -15.54
CA LEU A 77 11.08 30.68 -15.56
C LEU A 77 10.31 29.41 -15.92
N ALA A 78 9.15 29.17 -15.30
CA ALA A 78 8.28 28.03 -15.61
C ALA A 78 7.85 28.01 -17.09
N GLU A 79 7.42 29.16 -17.63
CA GLU A 79 7.08 29.30 -19.05
C GLU A 79 8.28 29.00 -19.96
N SER A 80 9.47 29.42 -19.57
CA SER A 80 10.69 29.19 -20.36
C SER A 80 11.11 27.71 -20.36
N VAL A 81 10.96 27.02 -19.23
CA VAL A 81 11.19 25.56 -19.14
C VAL A 81 10.16 24.79 -19.96
N ALA A 82 8.88 25.17 -19.89
CA ALA A 82 7.83 24.55 -20.70
C ALA A 82 8.07 24.74 -22.21
N ARG A 83 8.52 25.94 -22.63
CA ARG A 83 8.95 26.20 -24.01
C ARG A 83 10.11 25.29 -24.42
N LEU A 84 11.09 25.10 -23.55
CA LEU A 84 12.23 24.21 -23.83
C LEU A 84 11.79 22.75 -23.99
N GLU A 85 10.96 22.23 -23.10
CA GLU A 85 10.42 20.86 -23.20
C GLU A 85 9.67 20.63 -24.51
N ALA A 86 8.81 21.57 -24.91
CA ALA A 86 8.08 21.48 -26.17
C ALA A 86 9.00 21.47 -27.40
N GLN A 87 10.12 22.19 -27.34
CA GLN A 87 11.11 22.19 -28.42
C GLN A 87 11.94 20.91 -28.49
N LEU A 88 12.20 20.23 -27.37
CA LEU A 88 12.92 18.94 -27.38
C LEU A 88 12.21 17.92 -28.26
N ASP A 89 10.88 17.84 -28.19
CA ASP A 89 10.08 16.95 -29.05
C ASP A 89 10.31 17.20 -30.56
N ALA A 90 10.65 18.43 -30.94
CA ALA A 90 10.90 18.81 -32.33
C ALA A 90 12.37 18.74 -32.76
N ARG A 91 13.32 18.83 -31.81
CA ARG A 91 14.76 19.00 -32.09
C ARG A 91 15.58 17.71 -31.95
N THR A 92 15.07 16.68 -31.27
CA THR A 92 15.85 15.48 -30.95
C THR A 92 16.01 14.49 -32.11
N ALA A 93 15.41 14.73 -33.28
CA ALA A 93 15.45 13.80 -34.41
C ALA A 93 16.88 13.53 -34.92
N ASP A 94 17.75 14.54 -34.85
CA ASP A 94 19.15 14.47 -35.28
C ASP A 94 20.12 14.19 -34.13
N TRP A 95 19.63 14.00 -32.90
CA TRP A 95 20.46 13.74 -31.72
C TRP A 95 20.62 12.24 -31.48
N GLY A 96 21.75 11.82 -30.89
CA GLY A 96 21.92 10.45 -30.42
C GLY A 96 21.02 10.15 -29.21
N ALA A 97 20.53 8.91 -29.08
CA ALA A 97 19.61 8.52 -28.02
C ALA A 97 20.13 8.85 -26.60
N ASP A 98 21.42 8.59 -26.34
CA ASP A 98 22.05 8.88 -25.04
C ASP A 98 22.08 10.38 -24.73
N ALA A 99 22.36 11.21 -25.74
CA ALA A 99 22.38 12.67 -25.59
C ALA A 99 20.98 13.22 -25.30
N VAL A 100 19.96 12.66 -25.95
CA VAL A 100 18.55 13.01 -25.67
C VAL A 100 18.18 12.63 -24.24
N GLU A 101 18.55 11.44 -23.78
CA GLU A 101 18.27 10.97 -22.42
C GLU A 101 18.94 11.85 -21.37
N GLN A 102 20.19 12.24 -21.57
CA GLN A 102 20.93 13.15 -20.68
C GLN A 102 20.24 14.52 -20.59
N VAL A 103 19.93 15.16 -21.74
CA VAL A 103 19.27 16.47 -21.77
C VAL A 103 17.88 16.39 -21.14
N GLN A 104 17.09 15.35 -21.42
CA GLN A 104 15.79 15.13 -20.78
C GLN A 104 15.91 15.04 -19.25
N GLY A 105 16.94 14.36 -18.74
CA GLY A 105 17.23 14.28 -17.32
C GLY A 105 17.47 15.66 -16.69
N GLN A 106 18.26 16.50 -17.35
CA GLN A 106 18.57 17.85 -16.90
C GLN A 106 17.36 18.78 -16.95
N VAL A 107 16.58 18.75 -18.04
CA VAL A 107 15.35 19.56 -18.16
C VAL A 107 14.34 19.20 -17.07
N ARG A 108 14.20 17.90 -16.77
CA ARG A 108 13.36 17.46 -15.65
C ARG A 108 13.85 17.99 -14.31
N GLN A 109 15.14 17.91 -14.02
CA GLN A 109 15.69 18.48 -12.79
C GLN A 109 15.36 19.97 -12.66
N VAL A 110 15.58 20.76 -13.71
CA VAL A 110 15.22 22.19 -13.73
C VAL A 110 13.73 22.39 -13.47
N ARG A 111 12.86 21.66 -14.18
CA ARG A 111 11.40 21.73 -14.01
C ARG A 111 10.98 21.42 -12.57
N ASP A 112 11.52 20.35 -12.00
CA ASP A 112 11.21 19.92 -10.64
C ASP A 112 11.66 21.00 -9.62
N GLN A 113 12.81 21.66 -9.83
CA GLN A 113 13.22 22.77 -8.96
C GLN A 113 12.31 24.00 -9.09
N VAL A 114 11.88 24.34 -10.32
CA VAL A 114 10.94 25.46 -10.54
C VAL A 114 9.59 25.17 -9.91
N TRP A 115 9.11 23.92 -10.03
CA TRP A 115 7.91 23.45 -9.36
C TRP A 115 8.04 23.61 -7.84
N ALA A 116 9.13 23.12 -7.25
CA ALA A 116 9.37 23.20 -5.80
C ALA A 116 9.42 24.66 -5.31
N LEU A 117 10.00 25.59 -6.08
CA LEU A 117 10.01 27.01 -5.72
C LEU A 117 8.59 27.56 -5.58
N ARG A 118 7.72 27.25 -6.54
CA ARG A 118 6.32 27.68 -6.51
C ARG A 118 5.53 26.97 -5.41
N HIS A 119 5.51 25.64 -5.43
CA HIS A 119 4.53 24.88 -4.65
C HIS A 119 5.02 24.49 -3.24
N ASP A 120 6.31 24.20 -3.08
CA ASP A 120 6.89 23.72 -1.82
C ASP A 120 7.54 24.83 -0.98
N ARG A 121 7.70 26.03 -1.56
CA ARG A 121 8.19 27.22 -0.85
C ARG A 121 7.18 28.36 -0.83
N MET A 122 6.79 28.89 -1.99
CA MET A 122 5.90 30.05 -2.04
C MET A 122 4.49 29.72 -1.57
N ASP A 123 3.82 28.74 -2.19
CA ASP A 123 2.46 28.36 -1.82
C ASP A 123 2.41 27.76 -0.40
N ALA A 124 3.46 27.03 0.00
CA ALA A 124 3.60 26.51 1.37
C ALA A 124 3.65 27.64 2.42
N ALA A 125 4.37 28.74 2.15
CA ALA A 125 4.40 29.91 3.03
C ALA A 125 3.03 30.60 3.12
N VAL A 126 2.27 30.66 2.02
CA VAL A 126 0.91 31.19 2.02
C VAL A 126 -0.03 30.30 2.82
N ARG A 127 0.00 28.97 2.60
CA ARG A 127 -0.79 28.00 3.38
C ARG A 127 -0.50 28.08 4.87
N ALA A 128 0.77 28.19 5.27
CA ALA A 128 1.17 28.34 6.66
C ALA A 128 0.64 29.64 7.29
N ARG A 129 0.67 30.75 6.55
CA ARG A 129 0.08 32.04 6.99
C ARG A 129 -1.42 31.95 7.16
N ASP A 130 -2.11 31.36 6.20
CA ASP A 130 -3.57 31.25 6.21
C ASP A 130 -4.03 30.37 7.39
N LEU A 131 -3.26 29.32 7.72
CA LEU A 131 -3.51 28.48 8.87
C LEU A 131 -3.48 29.25 10.20
N ALA A 132 -2.67 30.31 10.30
CA ALA A 132 -2.46 31.06 11.53
C ALA A 132 -3.61 32.00 11.91
N ALA A 133 -4.58 32.26 11.02
CA ALA A 133 -5.77 33.07 11.27
C ALA A 133 -5.54 34.41 12.03
N GLY A 134 -4.41 35.08 11.75
CA GLY A 134 -4.00 36.35 12.41
C GLY A 134 -2.93 36.20 13.49
N GLY A 135 -2.54 34.98 13.85
CA GLY A 135 -1.42 34.65 14.74
C GLY A 135 -0.06 34.52 14.04
N TRP A 136 0.07 34.98 12.79
CA TRP A 136 1.31 34.94 12.01
C TRP A 136 2.28 36.05 12.48
N THR A 137 3.34 35.65 13.18
CA THR A 137 4.35 36.54 13.78
C THR A 137 5.75 35.97 13.55
N ALA A 138 6.80 36.77 13.76
CA ALA A 138 8.19 36.30 13.65
C ALA A 138 8.49 35.07 14.53
N HIS A 139 7.83 34.93 15.69
CA HIS A 139 8.00 33.79 16.61
C HIS A 139 7.22 32.54 16.17
N SER A 140 6.07 32.72 15.51
CA SER A 140 5.16 31.62 15.18
C SER A 140 5.36 31.03 13.77
N VAL A 141 6.08 31.72 12.88
CA VAL A 141 6.33 31.29 11.49
C VAL A 141 6.87 29.88 11.39
N THR A 142 7.88 29.52 12.19
CA THR A 142 8.47 28.17 12.16
C THR A 142 7.44 27.12 12.56
N SER A 143 6.66 27.40 13.62
CA SER A 143 5.62 26.50 14.11
C SER A 143 4.51 26.26 13.09
N TYR A 144 4.00 27.31 12.44
CA TYR A 144 2.99 27.18 11.39
C TYR A 144 3.54 26.55 10.11
N THR A 145 4.79 26.81 9.76
CA THR A 145 5.43 26.18 8.60
C THR A 145 5.59 24.67 8.82
N ALA A 146 6.03 24.25 10.01
CA ALA A 146 6.14 22.84 10.38
C ALA A 146 4.76 22.16 10.39
N LEU A 147 3.74 22.80 10.99
CA LEU A 147 2.38 22.28 11.01
C LEU A 147 1.78 22.16 9.60
N SER A 148 1.94 23.19 8.77
CA SER A 148 1.48 23.15 7.38
C SER A 148 2.21 22.07 6.58
N ALA A 149 3.51 21.87 6.78
CA ALA A 149 4.27 20.83 6.10
C ALA A 149 3.78 19.42 6.47
N VAL A 150 3.40 19.18 7.74
CA VAL A 150 2.80 17.90 8.15
C VAL A 150 1.44 17.69 7.49
N LEU A 151 0.58 18.72 7.45
CA LEU A 151 -0.72 18.62 6.78
C LEU A 151 -0.58 18.38 5.26
N ASP A 152 0.38 19.03 4.61
CA ASP A 152 0.71 18.79 3.21
C ASP A 152 1.27 17.36 2.99
N GLY A 153 2.00 16.82 3.97
CA GLY A 153 2.43 15.42 3.99
C GLY A 153 1.24 14.46 4.07
N ILE A 154 0.25 14.78 4.90
CA ILE A 154 -0.99 14.00 5.02
C ILE A 154 -1.80 14.03 3.73
N ASP A 155 -1.93 15.17 3.06
CA ASP A 155 -2.62 15.25 1.75
C ASP A 155 -2.06 14.25 0.73
N ARG A 156 -0.73 14.04 0.74
CA ARG A 156 -0.06 13.08 -0.16
C ARG A 156 -0.24 11.63 0.27
N LEU A 157 -0.51 11.38 1.56
CA LEU A 157 -0.67 10.04 2.14
C LEU A 157 -2.13 9.59 2.21
N GLU A 158 -3.11 10.48 2.03
CA GLU A 158 -4.54 10.15 2.12
C GLU A 158 -4.98 9.11 1.06
N VAL A 159 -4.23 8.97 -0.04
CA VAL A 159 -4.41 7.89 -1.03
C VAL A 159 -4.16 6.49 -0.43
N ARG A 160 -3.50 6.39 0.74
CA ARG A 160 -3.23 5.13 1.45
C ARG A 160 -4.29 4.80 2.51
N GLY A 161 -5.10 5.77 2.92
CA GLY A 161 -6.17 5.61 3.91
C GLY A 161 -6.88 6.94 4.12
N ARG A 162 -8.21 6.94 4.15
CA ARG A 162 -9.00 8.19 4.13
C ARG A 162 -10.26 8.16 4.99
N ASP A 163 -10.50 7.09 5.74
CA ASP A 163 -11.74 6.98 6.53
C ASP A 163 -11.80 8.06 7.62
N SER A 164 -10.62 8.42 8.13
CA SER A 164 -10.46 9.48 9.12
C SER A 164 -9.01 9.99 9.11
N ALA A 165 -8.79 11.19 9.64
CA ALA A 165 -7.46 11.73 9.87
C ALA A 165 -7.42 12.50 11.19
N GLY A 166 -6.22 12.63 11.75
CA GLY A 166 -6.01 13.45 12.93
C GLY A 166 -4.60 13.98 13.02
N VAL A 167 -4.44 15.05 13.77
CA VAL A 167 -3.17 15.71 14.05
C VAL A 167 -3.16 16.19 15.49
N THR A 168 -2.05 15.95 16.18
CA THR A 168 -1.76 16.58 17.46
C THR A 168 -0.64 17.58 17.31
N VAL A 169 -0.85 18.77 17.88
CA VAL A 169 0.15 19.83 18.00
C VAL A 169 0.56 19.91 19.45
N TRP A 170 1.73 19.35 19.75
CA TRP A 170 2.33 19.39 21.08
C TRP A 170 3.14 20.66 21.23
N VAL A 171 2.64 21.60 22.03
CA VAL A 171 3.27 22.90 22.25
C VAL A 171 4.05 22.88 23.56
N GLU A 172 5.29 23.34 23.51
CA GLU A 172 6.17 23.47 24.66
C GLU A 172 6.55 24.94 24.87
N LEU A 173 6.62 25.32 26.14
CA LEU A 173 6.87 26.67 26.61
C LEU A 173 7.93 26.65 27.70
N ASP A 174 8.68 27.74 27.82
CA ASP A 174 9.49 27.96 29.01
C ASP A 174 8.62 28.24 30.25
N ALA A 175 9.23 28.29 31.43
CA ALA A 175 8.50 28.48 32.68
C ALA A 175 7.72 29.81 32.74
N THR A 176 8.20 30.86 32.09
CA THR A 176 7.60 32.21 32.08
C THR A 176 6.36 32.23 31.19
N ASP A 177 6.51 31.75 29.96
CA ASP A 177 5.41 31.72 28.99
C ASP A 177 4.36 30.68 29.38
N ARG A 178 4.76 29.57 30.01
CA ARG A 178 3.82 28.60 30.58
C ARG A 178 2.90 29.21 31.63
N ALA A 179 3.45 30.07 32.50
CA ALA A 179 2.64 30.81 33.48
C ALA A 179 1.72 31.83 32.79
N THR A 180 2.24 32.53 31.77
CA THR A 180 1.50 33.52 30.97
C THR A 180 0.33 32.90 30.20
N ALA A 181 0.55 31.74 29.61
CA ALA A 181 -0.45 30.98 28.87
C ALA A 181 -1.57 30.41 29.75
N ALA A 182 -1.39 30.40 31.07
CA ALA A 182 -2.28 29.75 32.03
C ALA A 182 -2.62 28.30 31.60
N VAL A 183 -1.59 27.52 31.24
CA VAL A 183 -1.71 26.20 30.59
C VAL A 183 -2.75 25.26 31.24
N GLY A 184 -2.86 25.24 32.56
CA GLY A 184 -3.84 24.40 33.26
C GLY A 184 -5.31 24.78 32.98
N ALA A 185 -5.59 26.02 32.59
CA ALA A 185 -6.92 26.48 32.20
C ALA A 185 -7.27 26.15 30.74
N LEU A 186 -6.35 25.57 29.98
CA LEU A 186 -6.58 25.14 28.60
C LEU A 186 -7.23 23.74 28.51
N ASP A 187 -7.29 22.98 29.60
CA ASP A 187 -7.86 21.63 29.61
C ASP A 187 -9.32 21.64 29.15
N ARG A 188 -9.63 20.87 28.10
CA ARG A 188 -10.98 20.76 27.52
C ARG A 188 -11.71 19.47 27.93
N GLN A 189 -11.17 18.67 28.85
CA GLN A 189 -11.81 17.49 29.48
C GLN A 189 -12.66 16.62 28.54
N ASP A 190 -12.06 16.15 27.44
CA ASP A 190 -12.69 15.14 26.59
C ASP A 190 -12.02 13.76 26.79
N PRO A 191 -12.68 12.80 27.46
CA PRO A 191 -12.14 11.46 27.70
C PRO A 191 -12.01 10.63 26.42
N GLN A 192 -12.69 11.01 25.32
CA GLN A 192 -12.60 10.33 24.03
C GLN A 192 -11.53 10.93 23.10
N PHE A 193 -10.85 11.99 23.54
CA PHE A 193 -9.76 12.65 22.82
C PHE A 193 -10.14 13.00 21.36
N ARG A 194 -11.32 13.63 21.18
CA ARG A 194 -11.89 14.01 19.88
C ARG A 194 -11.37 15.38 19.40
N ASP A 195 -11.92 15.90 18.31
CA ASP A 195 -11.53 17.18 17.73
C ASP A 195 -11.54 18.30 18.77
N ARG A 196 -10.54 19.17 18.70
CA ARG A 196 -10.27 20.27 19.64
C ARG A 196 -10.02 19.86 21.08
N SER A 197 -9.72 18.60 21.37
CA SER A 197 -9.24 18.21 22.70
C SER A 197 -7.94 18.95 23.04
N VAL A 198 -7.81 19.37 24.29
CA VAL A 198 -6.57 19.98 24.80
C VAL A 198 -6.23 19.35 26.14
N VAL A 199 -5.00 18.84 26.24
CA VAL A 199 -4.47 18.20 27.45
C VAL A 199 -3.24 18.97 27.91
N PRO A 200 -3.26 19.59 29.11
CA PRO A 200 -2.07 20.20 29.70
C PRO A 200 -0.96 19.17 29.95
N THR A 201 0.29 19.57 29.71
CA THR A 201 1.48 18.74 29.91
C THR A 201 2.44 19.42 30.89
N THR A 202 3.52 18.73 31.27
CA THR A 202 4.53 19.27 32.18
C THR A 202 5.13 20.58 31.63
N HIS A 203 5.43 20.61 30.32
CA HIS A 203 6.11 21.72 29.66
C HIS A 203 5.21 22.60 28.76
N GLY A 204 3.92 22.28 28.61
CA GLY A 204 3.01 23.07 27.78
C GLY A 204 1.65 22.40 27.61
N ALA A 205 1.18 22.18 26.39
CA ALA A 205 -0.11 21.55 26.13
C ALA A 205 -0.13 20.78 24.81
N CYS A 206 -0.92 19.70 24.75
CA CYS A 206 -1.18 18.93 23.54
C CYS A 206 -2.58 19.26 23.01
N PHE A 207 -2.65 19.80 21.79
CA PHE A 207 -3.89 20.10 21.08
C PHE A 207 -4.15 18.98 20.06
N ALA A 208 -5.37 18.45 20.00
CA ALA A 208 -5.76 17.44 19.02
C ALA A 208 -6.83 17.98 18.06
N TYR A 209 -6.68 17.67 16.78
CA TYR A 209 -7.66 17.96 15.74
C TYR A 209 -7.93 16.69 14.96
N LYS A 210 -9.19 16.35 14.76
CA LYS A 210 -9.59 15.03 14.23
C LYS A 210 -10.82 15.15 13.36
N HIS A 211 -10.90 14.30 12.36
CA HIS A 211 -12.06 14.19 11.51
C HIS A 211 -12.28 12.75 11.05
N ALA A 212 -13.53 12.34 10.91
CA ALA A 212 -13.90 11.07 10.31
C ALA A 212 -14.95 11.31 9.21
N ALA A 213 -14.53 11.15 7.95
CA ALA A 213 -15.37 11.37 6.78
C ALA A 213 -15.71 10.05 6.09
N ILE A 214 -16.79 9.38 6.53
CA ILE A 214 -17.30 8.14 5.90
C ILE A 214 -17.65 8.32 4.41
N ILE A 215 -17.91 9.56 3.99
CA ILE A 215 -18.36 9.95 2.64
C ILE A 215 -17.34 10.85 1.93
N GLY A 216 -16.17 11.09 2.54
CA GLY A 216 -15.22 12.11 2.12
C GLY A 216 -14.46 11.78 0.82
N ARG A 217 -14.21 12.81 0.03
CA ARG A 217 -13.25 12.82 -1.08
C ARG A 217 -11.83 13.03 -0.56
N LEU A 218 -10.84 12.77 -1.41
CA LEU A 218 -9.45 13.14 -1.10
C LEU A 218 -9.38 14.65 -0.80
N GLY A 219 -8.72 15.00 0.30
CA GLY A 219 -8.58 16.34 0.83
C GLY A 219 -9.70 16.81 1.76
N ASP A 220 -10.79 16.06 1.94
CA ASP A 220 -11.89 16.50 2.81
C ASP A 220 -11.46 16.46 4.29
N ASN A 221 -10.80 15.39 4.72
CA ASN A 221 -10.33 15.28 6.10
C ASN A 221 -9.34 16.40 6.43
N THR A 222 -8.35 16.61 5.55
CA THR A 222 -7.30 17.58 5.81
C THR A 222 -7.77 19.03 5.68
N ARG A 223 -8.80 19.30 4.86
CA ARG A 223 -9.51 20.58 4.86
C ARG A 223 -10.18 20.85 6.20
N HIS A 224 -10.90 19.86 6.74
CA HIS A 224 -11.51 19.98 8.06
C HIS A 224 -10.47 20.23 9.15
N LEU A 225 -9.34 19.50 9.14
CA LEU A 225 -8.26 19.71 10.09
C LEU A 225 -7.73 21.15 10.03
N ARG A 226 -7.50 21.69 8.82
CA ARG A 226 -7.08 23.09 8.62
C ARG A 226 -8.11 24.08 9.17
N GLU A 227 -9.39 23.88 8.86
CA GLU A 227 -10.48 24.71 9.38
C GLU A 227 -10.58 24.67 10.91
N SER A 228 -10.43 23.49 11.52
CA SER A 228 -10.48 23.34 12.98
C SER A 228 -9.29 24.03 13.66
N ILE A 229 -8.08 23.87 13.11
CA ILE A 229 -6.86 24.55 13.57
C ILE A 229 -7.00 26.07 13.46
N SER A 230 -7.40 26.59 12.30
CA SER A 230 -7.54 28.04 12.06
C SER A 230 -8.63 28.71 12.90
N ALA A 231 -9.55 27.93 13.44
CA ALA A 231 -10.60 28.44 14.32
C ALA A 231 -10.25 28.30 15.82
N ASP A 232 -9.11 27.69 16.18
CA ASP A 232 -8.70 27.48 17.56
C ASP A 232 -7.91 28.69 18.12
N THR A 233 -8.64 29.60 18.77
CA THR A 233 -8.05 30.80 19.37
C THR A 233 -7.05 30.51 20.49
N ASP A 234 -7.19 29.39 21.21
CA ASP A 234 -6.26 29.07 22.30
C ASP A 234 -4.91 28.62 21.73
N LEU A 235 -4.91 27.79 20.69
CA LEU A 235 -3.69 27.41 19.98
C LEU A 235 -2.97 28.67 19.48
N HIS A 236 -3.67 29.54 18.75
CA HIS A 236 -3.08 30.74 18.19
C HIS A 236 -2.49 31.68 19.25
N ARG A 237 -3.16 31.82 20.39
CA ARG A 237 -2.67 32.61 21.54
C ARG A 237 -1.38 32.01 22.11
N VAL A 238 -1.31 30.69 22.26
CA VAL A 238 -0.13 30.02 22.82
C VAL A 238 1.04 30.07 21.83
N LEU A 239 0.80 29.83 20.54
CA LEU A 239 1.85 29.88 19.51
C LEU A 239 2.42 31.29 19.27
N ALA A 240 1.70 32.34 19.68
CA ALA A 240 2.20 33.72 19.62
C ALA A 240 3.23 34.05 20.72
N LEU A 241 3.43 33.17 21.70
CA LEU A 241 4.40 33.38 22.78
C LEU A 241 5.84 33.16 22.28
N PRO A 242 6.83 33.95 22.75
CA PRO A 242 8.20 33.89 22.24
C PRO A 242 8.89 32.53 22.37
N SER A 243 8.64 31.78 23.45
CA SER A 243 9.26 30.47 23.68
C SER A 243 8.50 29.29 23.06
N ALA A 244 7.37 29.55 22.39
CA ALA A 244 6.51 28.49 21.86
C ALA A 244 7.21 27.68 20.77
N THR A 245 7.34 26.38 21.00
CA THR A 245 7.85 25.41 20.03
C THR A 245 6.86 24.27 19.87
N VAL A 246 6.83 23.66 18.68
CA VAL A 246 5.88 22.59 18.36
C VAL A 246 6.57 21.30 17.98
N THR A 247 5.95 20.20 18.34
CA THR A 247 6.16 18.89 17.73
C THR A 247 4.81 18.37 17.26
N VAL A 248 4.73 17.92 16.02
CA VAL A 248 3.46 17.58 15.37
C VAL A 248 3.46 16.10 15.00
N LEU A 249 2.40 15.40 15.37
CA LEU A 249 2.16 14.01 15.00
C LEU A 249 0.81 13.91 14.30
N ALA A 250 0.78 13.32 13.11
CA ALA A 250 -0.45 13.22 12.31
C ALA A 250 -0.60 11.84 11.70
N HIS A 251 -1.83 11.50 11.33
CA HIS A 251 -2.16 10.21 10.75
C HIS A 251 -3.41 10.29 9.88
N THR A 252 -3.40 9.52 8.80
CA THR A 252 -4.58 9.15 8.02
C THR A 252 -4.85 7.67 8.16
N ARG A 253 -6.10 7.32 8.47
CA ARG A 253 -6.47 5.98 8.89
C ARG A 253 -7.36 5.30 7.86
N TRP A 254 -7.00 4.06 7.56
CA TRP A 254 -7.91 3.04 7.04
C TRP A 254 -8.32 2.16 8.21
N ALA A 255 -9.61 2.04 8.49
CA ALA A 255 -10.10 1.30 9.66
C ALA A 255 -10.01 -0.23 9.43
N SER A 256 -9.10 -0.91 10.14
CA SER A 256 -9.02 -2.39 10.21
C SER A 256 -9.74 -2.93 11.45
N VAL A 257 -9.48 -2.34 12.63
CA VAL A 257 -10.11 -2.68 13.91
C VAL A 257 -10.89 -1.47 14.45
N GLY A 258 -12.16 -1.65 14.80
CA GLY A 258 -12.99 -0.59 15.36
C GLY A 258 -13.62 0.35 14.31
N ARG A 259 -14.68 1.05 14.71
CA ARG A 259 -15.52 1.87 13.80
C ARG A 259 -14.80 3.10 13.25
N THR A 260 -15.20 3.56 12.06
CA THR A 260 -14.82 4.87 11.54
C THR A 260 -15.52 5.97 12.35
N SER A 261 -14.81 6.56 13.29
CA SER A 261 -15.31 7.63 14.16
C SER A 261 -14.17 8.57 14.54
N GLU A 262 -14.50 9.79 14.96
CA GLU A 262 -13.51 10.80 15.35
C GLU A 262 -12.65 10.35 16.53
N ALA A 263 -13.24 9.62 17.50
CA ALA A 263 -12.51 9.06 18.64
C ALA A 263 -11.45 8.02 18.23
N ASN A 264 -11.74 7.25 17.18
CA ASN A 264 -10.82 6.24 16.63
C ASN A 264 -9.80 6.82 15.64
N ALA A 265 -9.95 8.08 15.21
CA ALA A 265 -8.93 8.73 14.41
C ALA A 265 -7.65 8.89 15.25
N HIS A 266 -6.52 8.47 14.70
CA HIS A 266 -5.23 8.63 15.35
C HIS A 266 -4.76 10.09 15.22
N PRO A 267 -3.98 10.66 16.16
CA PRO A 267 -3.39 10.00 17.34
C PRO A 267 -4.37 9.65 18.45
N VAL A 268 -4.14 8.56 19.18
CA VAL A 268 -4.88 8.16 20.39
C VAL A 268 -4.02 8.35 21.63
N ASP A 269 -4.63 8.60 22.80
CA ASP A 269 -3.92 8.95 24.03
C ASP A 269 -3.87 7.83 25.09
N SER A 270 -3.17 8.04 26.20
CA SER A 270 -2.97 7.05 27.26
C SER A 270 -3.99 7.08 28.40
N ARG A 271 -5.07 7.85 28.27
CA ARG A 271 -6.15 7.90 29.29
C ARG A 271 -7.11 6.73 29.09
N ASP A 272 -7.57 6.09 30.15
CA ASP A 272 -8.57 5.03 30.08
C ASP A 272 -10.00 5.57 29.91
N VAL A 273 -11.00 4.69 29.98
CA VAL A 273 -12.42 5.07 29.84
C VAL A 273 -12.92 6.02 30.94
N THR A 274 -12.24 6.09 32.08
CA THR A 274 -12.56 7.01 33.19
C THR A 274 -11.80 8.34 33.06
N GLY A 275 -10.85 8.42 32.14
CA GLY A 275 -9.94 9.54 31.97
C GLY A 275 -8.67 9.44 32.82
N GLU A 276 -8.44 8.32 33.51
CA GLU A 276 -7.26 8.09 34.34
C GLU A 276 -6.08 7.56 33.49
N GLN A 277 -4.85 7.79 33.95
CA GLN A 277 -3.63 7.31 33.28
C GLN A 277 -2.68 6.66 34.29
N ALA A 278 -2.02 5.57 33.90
CA ALA A 278 -1.13 4.82 34.79
C ALA A 278 0.20 5.54 35.08
N GLY A 279 0.76 6.23 34.08
CA GLY A 279 2.03 6.93 34.19
C GLY A 279 1.98 8.31 33.55
N ARG A 280 3.03 8.66 32.80
CA ARG A 280 3.07 9.94 32.09
C ARG A 280 2.08 9.94 30.92
N TYR A 281 1.52 11.10 30.61
CA TYR A 281 0.62 11.25 29.47
C TYR A 281 1.37 10.93 28.18
N SER A 282 0.79 10.10 27.32
CA SER A 282 1.39 9.80 26.03
C SER A 282 0.32 9.65 24.95
N ILE A 283 0.75 9.85 23.71
CA ILE A 283 -0.07 9.68 22.51
C ILE A 283 0.67 8.82 21.51
N ALA A 284 -0.07 8.13 20.64
CA ALA A 284 0.52 7.37 19.55
C ALA A 284 -0.36 7.39 18.28
N VAL A 285 0.31 7.23 17.15
CA VAL A 285 -0.27 6.83 15.87
C VAL A 285 0.32 5.48 15.49
N ALA A 286 -0.44 4.68 14.75
CA ALA A 286 0.01 3.39 14.27
C ALA A 286 -0.47 3.09 12.85
N ASN A 287 0.42 2.50 12.05
CA ASN A 287 0.09 1.76 10.84
C ASN A 287 0.26 0.27 11.10
N GLY A 288 -0.60 -0.55 10.48
CA GLY A 288 -0.66 -1.98 10.73
C GLY A 288 -1.56 -2.35 11.92
N ASP A 289 -1.57 -3.63 12.25
CA ASP A 289 -2.50 -4.21 13.23
C ASP A 289 -1.74 -4.83 14.41
N VAL A 290 -2.26 -4.65 15.62
CA VAL A 290 -1.82 -5.36 16.81
C VAL A 290 -2.63 -6.65 16.93
N ASP A 291 -2.10 -7.75 16.41
CA ASP A 291 -2.84 -9.01 16.26
C ASP A 291 -3.35 -9.58 17.60
N ASN A 292 -2.59 -9.37 18.69
CA ASN A 292 -2.94 -9.83 20.03
C ASN A 292 -3.72 -8.78 20.87
N TYR A 293 -4.39 -7.82 20.23
CA TYR A 293 -5.08 -6.70 20.91
C TYR A 293 -6.10 -7.15 21.97
N VAL A 294 -6.83 -8.25 21.76
CA VAL A 294 -7.85 -8.74 22.71
C VAL A 294 -7.21 -9.15 24.05
N ALA A 295 -6.05 -9.82 23.98
CA ALA A 295 -5.29 -10.22 25.17
C ALA A 295 -4.73 -8.98 25.89
N LEU A 296 -4.20 -8.02 25.13
CA LEU A 296 -3.66 -6.77 25.67
C LEU A 296 -4.73 -5.87 26.29
N GLN A 297 -5.94 -5.79 25.70
CA GLN A 297 -7.09 -5.07 26.27
C GLN A 297 -7.43 -5.60 27.66
N SER A 298 -7.52 -6.92 27.79
CA SER A 298 -7.77 -7.59 29.08
C SER A 298 -6.65 -7.31 30.09
N GLY A 299 -5.39 -7.39 29.64
CA GLY A 299 -4.21 -7.13 30.48
C GLY A 299 -4.07 -5.67 30.93
N CYS A 300 -4.59 -4.71 30.15
CA CYS A 300 -4.62 -3.29 30.49
C CYS A 300 -5.88 -2.89 31.26
N GLY A 301 -6.88 -3.76 31.40
CA GLY A 301 -8.17 -3.43 31.98
C GLY A 301 -8.99 -2.44 31.13
N TYR A 302 -8.72 -2.36 29.83
CA TYR A 302 -9.38 -1.43 28.91
C TYR A 302 -10.49 -2.14 28.12
N VAL A 303 -11.75 -1.84 28.44
CA VAL A 303 -12.92 -2.31 27.71
C VAL A 303 -13.70 -1.09 27.22
N PRO A 304 -13.62 -0.73 25.94
CA PRO A 304 -14.33 0.43 25.42
C PRO A 304 -15.84 0.13 25.33
N ASP A 305 -16.67 1.16 25.57
CA ASP A 305 -18.07 1.11 25.19
C ASP A 305 -18.25 1.39 23.68
N GLU A 306 -19.48 1.31 23.16
CA GLU A 306 -19.74 1.54 21.72
C GLU A 306 -19.34 2.95 21.25
N ALA A 307 -19.31 3.94 22.15
CA ALA A 307 -18.98 5.32 21.83
C ALA A 307 -17.47 5.63 21.97
N GLY A 308 -16.73 4.81 22.71
CA GLY A 308 -15.34 5.00 23.07
C GLY A 308 -14.34 4.69 21.96
N ILE A 309 -13.05 4.68 22.33
CA ILE A 309 -11.95 4.40 21.41
C ILE A 309 -11.80 2.88 21.29
N THR A 310 -12.31 2.32 20.21
CA THR A 310 -12.34 0.87 19.93
C THR A 310 -11.19 0.38 19.05
N THR A 311 -10.34 1.28 18.55
CA THR A 311 -9.16 0.93 17.74
C THR A 311 -8.10 0.23 18.60
N ASP A 312 -7.44 -0.79 18.04
CA ASP A 312 -6.35 -1.55 18.67
C ASP A 312 -5.14 -0.66 18.99
N ALA A 313 -4.88 0.36 18.17
CA ALA A 313 -3.82 1.35 18.39
C ALA A 313 -3.90 2.06 19.75
N LYS A 314 -5.07 2.08 20.41
CA LYS A 314 -5.26 2.63 21.76
C LYS A 314 -4.39 1.93 22.81
N LEU A 315 -4.03 0.67 22.58
CA LEU A 315 -3.19 -0.10 23.49
C LEU A 315 -1.76 0.42 23.56
N ILE A 316 -1.24 0.99 22.47
CA ILE A 316 0.15 1.47 22.39
C ILE A 316 0.46 2.55 23.44
N PRO A 317 -0.28 3.68 23.50
CA PRO A 317 -0.01 4.70 24.52
C PRO A 317 -0.37 4.23 25.94
N LEU A 318 -1.31 3.28 26.11
CA LEU A 318 -1.59 2.67 27.41
C LEU A 318 -0.39 1.85 27.92
N LEU A 319 0.18 1.00 27.06
CA LEU A 319 1.37 0.21 27.37
C LEU A 319 2.59 1.11 27.61
N LEU A 320 2.83 2.10 26.75
CA LEU A 320 3.93 3.06 26.93
C LEU A 320 3.84 3.79 28.28
N SER A 321 2.65 4.32 28.61
CA SER A 321 2.43 5.01 29.89
C SER A 321 2.68 4.09 31.09
N ARG A 322 2.26 2.82 31.00
CA ARG A 322 2.51 1.81 32.04
C ARG A 322 4.00 1.52 32.23
N GLU A 323 4.74 1.32 31.14
CA GLU A 323 6.17 1.02 31.21
C GLU A 323 6.99 2.23 31.70
N LEU A 324 6.56 3.46 31.40
CA LEU A 324 7.10 4.69 31.98
C LEU A 324 6.84 4.78 33.49
N ALA A 325 5.64 4.40 33.95
CA ALA A 325 5.32 4.31 35.37
C ALA A 325 6.18 3.28 36.12
N ALA A 326 6.67 2.25 35.43
CA ALA A 326 7.63 1.29 35.96
C ALA A 326 9.08 1.83 36.06
N GLY A 327 9.31 3.11 35.76
CA GLY A 327 10.60 3.78 35.96
C GLY A 327 11.60 3.61 34.81
N ARG A 328 11.17 3.08 33.66
CA ARG A 328 11.99 2.99 32.45
C ARG A 328 12.15 4.36 31.79
N SER A 329 13.26 4.56 31.08
CA SER A 329 13.38 5.69 30.15
C SER A 329 12.41 5.54 28.98
N SER A 330 12.19 6.62 28.23
CA SER A 330 11.27 6.67 27.08
C SER A 330 11.53 5.59 26.02
N HIS A 331 12.78 5.42 25.60
CA HIS A 331 13.15 4.40 24.62
C HIS A 331 13.01 2.97 25.17
N GLU A 332 13.43 2.71 26.41
CA GLU A 332 13.27 1.41 27.07
C GLU A 332 11.79 1.05 27.26
N ALA A 333 10.95 2.03 27.60
CA ALA A 333 9.51 1.87 27.72
C ALA A 333 8.87 1.55 26.36
N MET A 334 9.34 2.17 25.28
CA MET A 334 8.88 1.85 23.92
C MET A 334 9.32 0.45 23.49
N VAL A 335 10.57 0.04 23.75
CA VAL A 335 11.05 -1.33 23.48
C VAL A 335 10.19 -2.35 24.24
N ALA A 336 9.92 -2.11 25.52
CA ALA A 336 9.08 -2.98 26.34
C ALA A 336 7.61 -3.01 25.89
N ALA A 337 7.05 -1.89 25.41
CA ALA A 337 5.71 -1.87 24.85
C ALA A 337 5.65 -2.63 23.51
N LEU A 338 6.64 -2.44 22.64
CA LEU A 338 6.73 -3.10 21.32
C LEU A 338 6.92 -4.62 21.43
N SER A 339 7.62 -5.10 22.45
CA SER A 339 7.84 -6.53 22.67
C SER A 339 6.54 -7.28 22.99
N LEU A 340 5.57 -6.60 23.60
CA LEU A 340 4.25 -7.15 23.94
C LEU A 340 3.27 -7.20 22.75
N CYS A 341 3.49 -6.38 21.72
CA CYS A 341 2.63 -6.35 20.54
C CYS A 341 3.00 -7.46 19.55
N GLU A 342 2.02 -8.21 19.05
CA GLU A 342 2.19 -9.12 17.92
C GLU A 342 1.65 -8.50 16.63
N GLY A 343 2.18 -8.94 15.49
CA GLY A 343 1.81 -8.42 14.16
C GLY A 343 2.87 -7.55 13.50
N SER A 344 2.47 -6.86 12.43
CA SER A 344 3.33 -5.91 11.72
C SER A 344 2.82 -4.49 11.91
N ILE A 345 3.61 -3.68 12.63
CA ILE A 345 3.21 -2.34 13.08
C ILE A 345 4.33 -1.33 12.92
N ALA A 346 3.96 -0.10 12.59
CA ALA A 346 4.82 1.07 12.61
C ALA A 346 4.17 2.17 13.47
N ILE A 347 4.89 2.66 14.47
CA ILE A 347 4.39 3.52 15.54
C ILE A 347 5.15 4.84 15.52
N GLY A 348 4.41 5.95 15.62
CA GLY A 348 4.95 7.23 16.08
C GLY A 348 4.30 7.59 17.41
N ALA A 349 5.08 7.95 18.42
CA ALA A 349 4.58 8.24 19.75
C ALA A 349 5.30 9.44 20.39
N GLN A 350 4.61 10.07 21.33
CA GLN A 350 5.13 11.15 22.15
C GLN A 350 4.69 10.94 23.60
N CYS A 351 5.55 11.28 24.55
CA CYS A 351 5.22 11.22 25.98
C CYS A 351 5.62 12.51 26.68
N ASP A 352 4.86 12.87 27.72
CA ASP A 352 5.18 13.99 28.59
C ASP A 352 6.49 13.70 29.34
N GLY A 353 7.50 14.52 29.15
CA GLY A 353 8.86 14.21 29.57
C GLY A 353 9.89 15.13 28.94
N GLU A 354 10.74 14.57 28.09
CA GLU A 354 11.81 15.33 27.44
C GLU A 354 11.24 16.24 26.33
N PRO A 355 11.52 17.56 26.36
CA PRO A 355 10.99 18.47 25.36
C PRO A 355 11.40 18.13 23.91
N GLY A 356 10.43 18.06 23.02
CA GLY A 356 10.63 17.80 21.60
C GLY A 356 10.96 16.35 21.25
N GLU A 357 10.76 15.41 22.18
CA GLU A 357 10.97 13.99 21.95
C GLU A 357 9.88 13.38 21.05
N VAL A 358 10.31 12.56 20.09
CA VAL A 358 9.45 11.66 19.31
C VAL A 358 10.07 10.27 19.32
N LEU A 359 9.26 9.27 19.64
CA LEU A 359 9.63 7.86 19.60
C LEU A 359 9.02 7.24 18.35
N LEU A 360 9.84 6.57 17.56
CA LEU A 360 9.38 5.76 16.43
C LEU A 360 9.67 4.30 16.74
N ALA A 361 8.76 3.41 16.34
CA ALA A 361 9.00 1.97 16.44
C ALA A 361 8.45 1.25 15.22
N ALA A 362 9.10 0.15 14.81
CA ALA A 362 8.62 -0.72 13.74
C ALA A 362 8.85 -2.18 14.10
N LYS A 363 7.87 -3.05 13.80
CA LYS A 363 7.95 -4.50 13.99
C LYS A 363 7.30 -5.23 12.81
N GLY A 364 7.85 -6.38 12.44
CA GLY A 364 7.48 -7.10 11.23
C GLY A 364 8.00 -6.42 9.95
N SER A 365 7.74 -7.04 8.80
CA SER A 365 8.21 -6.60 7.48
C SER A 365 7.15 -5.89 6.63
N GLY A 366 5.90 -5.83 7.11
CA GLY A 366 4.78 -5.27 6.35
C GLY A 366 4.64 -3.75 6.48
N GLN A 367 5.25 -3.13 7.50
CA GLN A 367 5.15 -1.70 7.78
C GLN A 367 6.53 -1.06 7.95
N SER A 368 6.65 0.21 7.60
CA SER A 368 7.91 0.95 7.72
C SER A 368 7.67 2.44 7.96
N LEU A 369 8.68 3.12 8.49
CA LEU A 369 8.74 4.57 8.61
C LEU A 369 9.98 5.09 7.90
N TYR A 370 9.96 6.37 7.54
CA TYR A 370 11.05 7.07 6.88
C TYR A 370 11.34 8.33 7.66
N VAL A 371 12.58 8.50 8.10
CA VAL A 371 13.05 9.70 8.81
C VAL A 371 13.79 10.58 7.81
N GLY A 372 13.17 11.70 7.46
CA GLY A 372 13.72 12.76 6.63
C GLY A 372 14.55 13.76 7.43
N PHE A 373 15.62 14.25 6.83
CA PHE A 373 16.58 15.19 7.43
C PHE A 373 16.46 16.57 6.79
N ALA A 374 16.07 17.59 7.57
CA ALA A 374 15.98 18.97 7.12
C ALA A 374 16.68 19.92 8.12
N PRO A 375 17.19 21.09 7.70
CA PRO A 375 17.83 22.04 8.61
C PRO A 375 16.92 22.54 9.75
N THR A 376 15.61 22.45 9.56
CA THR A 376 14.59 22.89 10.53
C THR A 376 14.16 21.79 11.51
N GLY A 377 14.58 20.53 11.31
CA GLY A 377 14.19 19.40 12.15
C GLY A 377 14.06 18.08 11.40
N TYR A 378 13.61 17.05 12.11
CA TYR A 378 13.27 15.76 11.51
C TYR A 378 11.82 15.76 11.02
N PHE A 379 11.59 15.13 9.87
CA PHE A 379 10.25 14.88 9.33
C PHE A 379 10.08 13.38 9.18
N VAL A 380 8.94 12.85 9.62
CA VAL A 380 8.71 11.40 9.62
C VAL A 380 7.45 11.10 8.84
N ALA A 381 7.50 10.09 8.00
CA ALA A 381 6.36 9.62 7.24
C ALA A 381 6.43 8.09 7.05
N SER A 382 5.29 7.45 6.78
CA SER A 382 5.26 6.02 6.43
C SER A 382 5.73 5.73 5.00
N GLU A 383 5.85 6.75 4.15
CA GLU A 383 6.41 6.69 2.81
C GLU A 383 7.18 7.97 2.49
N ALA A 384 8.16 7.88 1.57
CA ALA A 384 8.93 9.04 1.13
C ALA A 384 8.06 10.18 0.58
N TYR A 385 6.86 9.90 0.07
CA TYR A 385 5.90 10.90 -0.42
C TYR A 385 5.55 11.95 0.62
N GLY A 386 5.47 11.57 1.90
CA GLY A 386 5.21 12.49 3.00
C GLY A 386 6.39 13.44 3.29
N LEU A 387 7.60 13.15 2.77
CA LEU A 387 8.83 13.90 3.07
C LEU A 387 9.23 14.90 1.98
N VAL A 388 9.00 14.57 0.69
CA VAL A 388 9.63 15.25 -0.47
C VAL A 388 9.26 16.72 -0.68
N GLY A 389 8.24 17.24 0.00
CA GLY A 389 7.96 18.70 0.04
C GLY A 389 8.85 19.48 1.01
N VAL A 390 9.53 18.79 1.91
CA VAL A 390 10.44 19.37 2.90
C VAL A 390 11.88 18.98 2.60
N THR A 391 12.13 17.68 2.43
CA THR A 391 13.47 17.13 2.20
C THR A 391 13.41 15.86 1.36
N SER A 392 14.43 15.68 0.51
CA SER A 392 14.63 14.45 -0.26
C SER A 392 15.57 13.47 0.45
N TRP A 393 16.25 13.84 1.54
CA TRP A 393 17.19 12.97 2.23
C TRP A 393 16.51 12.24 3.36
N PHE A 394 16.57 10.92 3.37
CA PHE A 394 15.91 10.11 4.38
C PHE A 394 16.67 8.82 4.73
N THR A 395 16.32 8.21 5.85
CA THR A 395 16.64 6.81 6.16
C THR A 395 15.37 6.02 6.48
N LYS A 396 15.38 4.71 6.23
CA LYS A 396 14.25 3.81 6.46
C LYS A 396 14.35 3.17 7.85
N VAL A 397 13.23 3.09 8.55
CA VAL A 397 13.02 2.38 9.81
C VAL A 397 12.08 1.22 9.53
N ASP A 398 12.55 -0.02 9.73
CA ASP A 398 11.86 -1.25 9.37
C ASP A 398 12.08 -2.31 10.46
N GLY A 399 11.05 -3.11 10.78
CA GLY A 399 11.14 -4.13 11.83
C GLY A 399 12.06 -5.31 11.47
N GLY A 400 12.36 -5.49 10.18
CA GLY A 400 13.24 -6.52 9.61
C GLY A 400 14.64 -6.04 9.22
N LEU A 401 15.08 -4.86 9.67
CA LEU A 401 16.45 -4.35 9.37
C LEU A 401 17.55 -5.33 9.79
N TRP A 402 17.33 -6.08 10.88
CA TRP A 402 18.29 -7.04 11.42
C TRP A 402 17.63 -8.40 11.68
N PRO A 403 17.48 -9.25 10.64
CA PRO A 403 16.86 -10.58 10.77
C PRO A 403 17.63 -11.51 11.72
N GLU A 404 18.93 -11.25 11.89
CA GLU A 404 19.84 -11.99 12.77
C GLU A 404 19.62 -11.68 14.27
N ALA A 405 18.92 -10.58 14.59
CA ALA A 405 18.64 -10.18 15.96
C ALA A 405 17.48 -11.03 16.49
N GLY A 406 17.70 -11.75 17.60
CA GLY A 406 16.72 -12.69 18.16
C GLY A 406 15.38 -12.08 18.61
N ALA A 407 15.21 -10.75 18.55
CA ALA A 407 13.97 -10.02 18.77
C ALA A 407 13.69 -9.08 17.58
N PRO A 408 12.67 -9.34 16.74
CA PRO A 408 12.35 -8.48 15.61
C PRO A 408 11.78 -7.14 16.09
N GLY A 409 12.39 -6.04 15.64
CA GLY A 409 11.93 -4.69 15.95
C GLY A 409 13.02 -3.64 15.76
N THR A 410 12.61 -2.40 15.58
CA THR A 410 13.50 -1.22 15.61
C THR A 410 12.81 -0.12 16.39
N VAL A 411 13.54 0.55 17.27
CA VAL A 411 13.10 1.76 17.99
C VAL A 411 14.06 2.90 17.69
N VAL A 412 13.52 4.08 17.40
CA VAL A 412 14.28 5.31 17.13
C VAL A 412 13.79 6.41 18.06
N ARG A 413 14.73 7.16 18.65
CA ARG A 413 14.42 8.39 19.40
C ARG A 413 14.95 9.58 18.63
N LEU A 414 14.06 10.56 18.43
CA LEU A 414 14.38 11.87 17.86
C LEU A 414 14.16 12.93 18.93
N THR A 415 15.08 13.89 19.04
CA THR A 415 14.96 15.02 19.97
C THR A 415 15.22 16.33 19.24
N ARG A 416 14.69 17.43 19.79
CA ARG A 416 14.89 18.76 19.21
C ARG A 416 16.36 19.19 19.17
N ALA A 417 17.18 18.68 20.10
CA ALA A 417 18.61 19.00 20.16
C ALA A 417 19.38 18.60 18.89
N GLY A 418 18.90 17.57 18.16
CA GLY A 418 19.51 17.12 16.91
C GLY A 418 19.24 18.01 15.70
N LEU A 419 18.15 18.80 15.69
CA LEU A 419 17.75 19.70 14.59
C LEU A 419 17.86 19.10 13.16
N GLY A 420 17.51 17.82 13.01
CA GLY A 420 17.59 17.14 11.71
C GLY A 420 18.98 16.60 11.34
N ASP A 421 19.97 16.67 12.23
CA ASP A 421 21.29 16.06 12.04
C ASP A 421 21.20 14.54 12.07
N GLN A 422 21.74 13.89 11.05
CA GLN A 422 21.80 12.44 10.92
C GLN A 422 22.59 11.80 12.08
N ALA A 423 23.61 12.48 12.60
CA ALA A 423 24.47 11.97 13.67
C ALA A 423 23.81 12.01 15.06
N ALA A 424 22.75 12.79 15.23
CA ALA A 424 22.02 12.91 16.50
C ALA A 424 20.82 11.93 16.62
N LEU A 425 20.56 11.14 15.57
CA LEU A 425 19.53 10.11 15.60
C LEU A 425 19.98 8.92 16.46
N GLU A 426 19.19 8.57 17.46
CA GLU A 426 19.44 7.41 18.33
C GLU A 426 18.53 6.25 17.94
N ARG A 427 19.10 5.05 17.80
CA ARG A 427 18.40 3.86 17.29
C ARG A 427 18.82 2.59 18.03
N TRP A 428 17.85 1.72 18.25
CA TRP A 428 17.98 0.42 18.90
C TRP A 428 17.21 -0.65 18.12
N ASP A 429 17.60 -1.91 18.25
CA ASP A 429 16.80 -3.04 17.78
C ASP A 429 15.73 -3.46 18.80
N GLY A 430 14.99 -4.53 18.50
CA GLY A 430 13.82 -4.99 19.26
C GLY A 430 14.13 -5.50 20.67
N ASP A 431 15.39 -5.77 21.01
CA ASP A 431 15.81 -6.12 22.37
C ASP A 431 16.43 -4.94 23.14
N GLY A 432 16.55 -3.78 22.50
CA GLY A 432 17.16 -2.58 23.08
C GLY A 432 18.67 -2.48 22.85
N THR A 433 19.27 -3.29 21.99
CA THR A 433 20.69 -3.15 21.63
C THR A 433 20.88 -1.92 20.73
N PRO A 434 21.81 -1.00 21.06
CA PRO A 434 22.08 0.19 20.25
C PRO A 434 22.58 -0.16 18.84
N ARG A 435 21.99 0.50 17.82
CA ARG A 435 22.32 0.36 16.39
C ARG A 435 22.50 1.75 15.75
N PRO A 436 23.67 2.39 15.90
CA PRO A 436 23.92 3.70 15.27
C PRO A 436 23.67 3.69 13.76
N LEU A 437 23.28 4.84 13.21
CA LEU A 437 23.05 4.99 11.77
C LEU A 437 24.39 5.00 11.01
N ALA A 438 24.55 4.11 10.03
CA ALA A 438 25.69 4.16 9.12
C ALA A 438 25.42 5.11 7.94
N GLY A 439 26.43 5.84 7.47
CA GLY A 439 26.26 6.86 6.42
C GLY A 439 25.68 6.33 5.09
N GLN A 440 25.93 5.06 4.76
CA GLN A 440 25.39 4.40 3.55
C GLN A 440 23.88 4.08 3.63
N GLU A 441 23.25 4.22 4.81
CA GLU A 441 21.82 3.98 5.01
C GLU A 441 20.95 5.20 4.64
N VAL A 442 21.57 6.37 4.42
CA VAL A 442 20.89 7.59 4.01
C VAL A 442 20.74 7.60 2.49
N ARG A 443 19.51 7.83 2.03
CA ARG A 443 19.13 7.79 0.61
C ARG A 443 18.53 9.12 0.17
N LEU A 444 18.68 9.42 -1.11
CA LEU A 444 18.00 10.52 -1.77
C LEU A 444 16.70 10.00 -2.39
N ALA A 445 15.59 10.70 -2.18
CA ALA A 445 14.33 10.45 -2.83
C ALA A 445 14.40 10.95 -4.28
N GLU A 446 14.17 10.05 -5.24
CA GLU A 446 14.09 10.40 -6.66
C GLU A 446 12.74 11.03 -7.05
N VAL A 447 11.70 10.74 -6.27
CA VAL A 447 10.34 11.28 -6.45
C VAL A 447 10.26 12.69 -5.87
N THR A 448 9.50 13.54 -6.53
CA THR A 448 9.28 14.94 -6.14
C THR A 448 7.79 15.21 -5.92
N THR A 449 7.44 16.34 -5.32
CA THR A 449 6.04 16.77 -5.16
C THR A 449 5.35 17.00 -6.50
N HIS A 450 6.10 17.31 -7.56
CA HIS A 450 5.60 17.46 -8.92
C HIS A 450 5.04 16.14 -9.46
N ASP A 451 5.75 15.04 -9.25
CA ASP A 451 5.32 13.70 -9.70
C ASP A 451 4.02 13.27 -8.99
N LEU A 452 3.86 13.71 -7.74
CA LEU A 452 2.74 13.35 -6.87
C LEU A 452 1.52 14.26 -7.00
N ALA A 453 1.59 15.36 -7.75
CA ALA A 453 0.53 16.35 -7.79
C ALA A 453 -0.74 15.82 -8.50
N LEU A 454 -1.90 15.89 -7.85
CA LEU A 454 -3.17 15.48 -8.47
C LEU A 454 -3.63 16.47 -9.57
N GLY A 455 -3.34 17.76 -9.42
CA GLY A 455 -3.78 18.80 -10.36
C GLY A 455 -5.29 19.02 -10.33
N ASP A 456 -5.88 19.30 -11.49
CA ASP A 456 -7.32 19.60 -11.64
C ASP A 456 -8.21 18.35 -11.73
N PHE A 457 -7.66 17.17 -11.43
CA PHE A 457 -8.37 15.90 -11.52
C PHE A 457 -9.07 15.53 -10.21
N GLU A 458 -10.18 14.78 -10.30
CA GLU A 458 -10.88 14.27 -9.12
C GLU A 458 -10.17 13.05 -8.54
N HIS A 459 -9.54 12.24 -9.40
CA HIS A 459 -8.89 10.99 -9.05
C HIS A 459 -7.53 10.84 -9.74
N TYR A 460 -6.55 10.25 -9.07
CA TYR A 460 -5.25 9.89 -9.68
C TYR A 460 -5.42 8.96 -10.88
N LEU A 461 -6.33 7.98 -10.81
CA LEU A 461 -6.61 7.12 -11.95
C LEU A 461 -7.07 7.94 -13.18
N GLN A 462 -7.90 8.97 -12.97
CA GLN A 462 -8.34 9.84 -14.05
C GLN A 462 -7.18 10.64 -14.64
N LYS A 463 -6.36 11.27 -13.77
CA LYS A 463 -5.14 11.97 -14.16
C LYS A 463 -4.27 11.07 -15.03
N GLU A 464 -4.00 9.85 -14.57
CA GLU A 464 -3.07 8.94 -15.22
C GLU A 464 -3.60 8.38 -16.56
N ILE A 465 -4.90 8.15 -16.70
CA ILE A 465 -5.51 7.84 -18.00
C ILE A 465 -5.26 8.99 -18.99
N PHE A 466 -5.39 10.25 -18.54
CA PHE A 466 -5.19 11.41 -19.40
C PHE A 466 -3.72 11.67 -19.70
N GLU A 467 -2.82 11.41 -18.74
CA GLU A 467 -1.37 11.51 -18.89
C GLU A 467 -0.76 10.41 -19.76
N ALA A 468 -1.47 9.30 -20.01
CA ALA A 468 -0.98 8.19 -20.83
C ALA A 468 -0.46 8.64 -22.21
N ALA A 469 -1.06 9.67 -22.82
CA ALA A 469 -0.58 10.26 -24.07
C ALA A 469 0.82 10.85 -23.93
N SER A 470 1.06 11.60 -22.85
CA SER A 470 2.36 12.21 -22.54
C SER A 470 3.40 11.13 -22.20
N SER A 471 3.05 10.15 -21.38
CA SER A 471 3.93 9.02 -21.03
C SER A 471 4.33 8.19 -22.26
N PHE A 472 3.39 7.94 -23.17
CA PHE A 472 3.67 7.27 -24.45
C PHE A 472 4.64 8.11 -25.30
N ARG A 473 4.35 9.41 -25.46
CA ARG A 473 5.20 10.34 -26.22
C ARG A 473 6.63 10.39 -25.68
N LYS A 474 6.79 10.53 -24.36
CA LYS A 474 8.10 10.52 -23.68
C LYS A 474 8.86 9.21 -23.93
N THR A 475 8.15 8.08 -23.94
CA THR A 475 8.73 6.77 -24.24
C THR A 475 9.28 6.67 -25.66
N LEU A 476 8.73 7.40 -26.63
CA LEU A 476 9.25 7.42 -28.01
C LEU A 476 10.43 8.38 -28.21
N ARG A 477 10.58 9.40 -27.34
CA ARG A 477 11.54 10.49 -27.54
C ARG A 477 12.96 9.95 -27.62
N GLY A 478 13.71 10.40 -28.63
CA GLY A 478 15.11 10.00 -28.86
C GLY A 478 15.30 8.57 -29.38
N ARG A 479 14.22 7.80 -29.60
CA ARG A 479 14.28 6.39 -30.04
C ARG A 479 13.80 6.16 -31.46
N ILE A 480 13.29 7.21 -32.10
CA ILE A 480 12.90 7.24 -33.51
C ILE A 480 13.70 8.37 -34.15
N THR A 481 14.65 8.01 -35.01
CA THR A 481 15.47 8.94 -35.79
C THR A 481 15.03 8.92 -37.25
N THR A 482 15.72 9.67 -38.10
CA THR A 482 15.58 9.59 -39.56
C THR A 482 16.71 8.77 -40.18
N ASP A 483 16.37 7.90 -41.13
CA ASP A 483 17.36 7.23 -41.98
C ASP A 483 17.91 8.16 -43.07
N ASP A 484 18.89 7.67 -43.86
CA ASP A 484 19.51 8.42 -44.96
C ASP A 484 18.50 8.90 -46.03
N ALA A 485 17.32 8.28 -46.10
CA ALA A 485 16.25 8.63 -47.03
C ALA A 485 15.19 9.57 -46.39
N GLY A 486 15.41 10.02 -45.15
CA GLY A 486 14.49 10.89 -44.41
C GLY A 486 13.24 10.16 -43.89
N ARG A 487 13.26 8.83 -43.80
CA ARG A 487 12.17 8.02 -43.23
C ARG A 487 12.42 7.77 -41.74
N PRO A 488 11.36 7.68 -40.90
CA PRO A 488 11.50 7.23 -39.52
C PRO A 488 12.18 5.87 -39.43
N ALA A 489 13.17 5.76 -38.55
CA ALA A 489 13.90 4.52 -38.25
C ALA A 489 14.09 4.38 -36.74
N VAL A 490 14.02 3.15 -36.24
CA VAL A 490 14.26 2.88 -34.81
C VAL A 490 15.75 2.95 -34.52
N ARG A 491 16.07 3.55 -33.36
CA ARG A 491 17.42 3.57 -32.82
C ARG A 491 17.36 3.59 -31.30
N LEU A 492 17.65 2.46 -30.68
CA LEU A 492 17.74 2.35 -29.23
C LEU A 492 19.16 2.64 -28.71
N PRO A 493 19.32 3.06 -27.44
CA PRO A 493 20.62 3.08 -26.77
C PRO A 493 21.31 1.71 -26.81
N ASP A 494 22.64 1.69 -26.88
CA ASP A 494 23.39 0.42 -26.84
C ASP A 494 23.20 -0.35 -25.53
N SER A 495 22.86 0.37 -24.45
CA SER A 495 22.48 -0.22 -23.16
C SER A 495 21.15 -0.97 -23.18
N SER A 496 20.28 -0.74 -24.19
CA SER A 496 19.00 -1.43 -24.32
C SER A 496 19.12 -2.78 -25.01
N VAL A 497 20.01 -2.89 -26.00
CA VAL A 497 20.31 -4.14 -26.72
C VAL A 497 21.82 -4.39 -26.68
N PRO A 498 22.31 -5.07 -25.62
CA PRO A 498 23.74 -5.26 -25.42
C PRO A 498 24.40 -6.03 -26.56
N GLU A 499 25.70 -5.80 -26.77
CA GLU A 499 26.48 -6.45 -27.83
C GLU A 499 26.43 -7.99 -27.75
N GLU A 500 26.39 -8.54 -26.54
CA GLU A 500 26.24 -9.99 -26.35
C GLU A 500 24.91 -10.50 -26.92
N LEU A 501 23.80 -9.80 -26.66
CA LEU A 501 22.50 -10.14 -27.20
C LEU A 501 22.50 -10.06 -28.73
N ARG A 502 23.02 -8.97 -29.30
CA ARG A 502 23.16 -8.78 -30.76
C ARG A 502 23.96 -9.93 -31.39
N GLY A 503 25.14 -10.22 -30.84
CA GLY A 503 26.02 -11.26 -31.32
C GLY A 503 25.38 -12.66 -31.28
N ARG A 504 24.61 -12.97 -30.23
CA ARG A 504 23.93 -14.26 -30.10
C ARG A 504 22.71 -14.39 -31.01
N LEU A 505 21.97 -13.31 -31.23
CA LEU A 505 20.87 -13.27 -32.20
C LEU A 505 21.38 -13.49 -33.63
N LEU A 506 22.40 -12.75 -34.05
CA LEU A 506 22.99 -12.87 -35.40
C LEU A 506 23.65 -14.23 -35.64
N ALA A 507 24.21 -14.84 -34.60
CA ALA A 507 24.76 -16.19 -34.66
C ALA A 507 23.71 -17.31 -34.62
N GLY A 508 22.41 -16.98 -34.50
CA GLY A 508 21.33 -17.95 -34.40
C GLY A 508 21.36 -18.78 -33.11
N LYS A 509 21.98 -18.28 -32.04
CA LYS A 509 22.09 -18.96 -30.74
C LYS A 509 20.89 -18.70 -29.82
N ILE A 510 20.07 -17.71 -30.13
CA ILE A 510 18.81 -17.46 -29.44
C ILE A 510 17.70 -18.13 -30.24
N HIS A 511 16.99 -19.06 -29.60
CA HIS A 511 15.92 -19.86 -30.21
C HIS A 511 14.53 -19.41 -29.77
N GLN A 512 14.42 -18.55 -28.76
CA GLN A 512 13.15 -17.99 -28.32
C GLN A 512 13.32 -16.65 -27.60
N ILE A 513 12.28 -15.83 -27.68
CA ILE A 513 12.11 -14.64 -26.85
C ILE A 513 10.91 -14.86 -25.94
N VAL A 514 11.11 -14.70 -24.64
CA VAL A 514 10.07 -14.86 -23.62
C VAL A 514 9.81 -13.50 -23.00
N VAL A 515 8.58 -13.00 -23.07
CA VAL A 515 8.17 -11.72 -22.47
C VAL A 515 7.40 -11.99 -21.18
N LEU A 516 7.89 -11.50 -20.05
CA LEU A 516 7.38 -11.83 -18.72
C LEU A 516 6.95 -10.59 -17.95
N GLY A 517 5.84 -10.70 -17.21
CA GLY A 517 5.33 -9.66 -16.33
C GLY A 517 4.28 -10.23 -15.38
N GLN A 518 3.64 -9.39 -14.57
CA GLN A 518 2.54 -9.79 -13.68
C GLN A 518 1.37 -8.80 -13.78
N GLY A 519 0.13 -9.30 -13.69
CA GLY A 519 -1.08 -8.48 -13.79
C GLY A 519 -1.18 -7.72 -15.13
N THR A 520 -1.48 -6.42 -15.08
CA THR A 520 -1.49 -5.53 -16.27
C THR A 520 -0.20 -5.60 -17.08
N ALA A 521 0.97 -5.73 -16.44
CA ALA A 521 2.24 -5.88 -17.17
C ALA A 521 2.28 -7.21 -17.96
N ALA A 522 1.70 -8.30 -17.45
CA ALA A 522 1.60 -9.57 -18.20
C ALA A 522 0.69 -9.43 -19.43
N VAL A 523 -0.36 -8.61 -19.36
CA VAL A 523 -1.20 -8.31 -20.53
C VAL A 523 -0.46 -7.40 -21.52
N ALA A 524 0.30 -6.42 -21.03
CA ALA A 524 1.21 -5.64 -21.89
C ALA A 524 2.19 -6.57 -22.63
N CYS A 525 2.75 -7.58 -21.95
CA CYS A 525 3.60 -8.60 -22.58
C CYS A 525 2.89 -9.33 -23.72
N GLN A 526 1.58 -9.61 -23.64
CA GLN A 526 0.83 -10.23 -24.74
C GLN A 526 0.79 -9.32 -25.97
N GLY A 527 0.54 -8.02 -25.77
CA GLY A 527 0.58 -7.02 -26.83
C GLY A 527 1.99 -6.87 -27.43
N ILE A 528 3.02 -6.83 -26.59
CA ILE A 528 4.42 -6.77 -27.01
C ILE A 528 4.79 -8.01 -27.83
N ALA A 529 4.49 -9.21 -27.34
CA ALA A 529 4.77 -10.46 -28.03
C ALA A 529 4.05 -10.52 -29.38
N HIS A 530 2.78 -10.11 -29.45
CA HIS A 530 2.04 -10.05 -30.71
C HIS A 530 2.71 -9.12 -31.73
N THR A 531 2.98 -7.87 -31.35
CA THR A 531 3.60 -6.87 -32.23
C THR A 531 5.00 -7.30 -32.66
N MET A 532 5.82 -7.78 -31.71
CA MET A 532 7.19 -8.25 -31.95
C MET A 532 7.23 -9.49 -32.85
N GLN A 533 6.39 -10.50 -32.59
CA GLN A 533 6.26 -11.69 -33.43
C GLN A 533 5.92 -11.32 -34.87
N SER A 534 5.03 -10.34 -35.06
CA SER A 534 4.64 -9.89 -36.41
C SER A 534 5.82 -9.30 -37.19
N MET A 535 6.80 -8.68 -36.53
CA MET A 535 7.99 -8.07 -37.16
C MET A 535 9.12 -9.08 -37.35
N ILE A 536 9.36 -9.94 -36.34
CA ILE A 536 10.45 -10.92 -36.32
C ILE A 536 10.11 -12.13 -37.21
N GLY A 537 8.85 -12.50 -37.37
CA GLY A 537 8.43 -13.68 -38.14
C GLY A 537 8.61 -15.00 -37.38
N ASP A 538 8.02 -16.06 -37.93
CA ASP A 538 7.73 -17.32 -37.20
C ASP A 538 8.96 -18.18 -36.85
N ASP A 539 10.13 -17.89 -37.43
CA ASP A 539 11.37 -18.64 -37.21
C ASP A 539 11.97 -18.44 -35.80
N LEU A 540 11.63 -17.34 -35.12
CA LEU A 540 12.05 -17.05 -33.76
C LEU A 540 10.81 -16.76 -32.90
N PRO A 541 10.30 -17.75 -32.14
CA PRO A 541 9.05 -17.61 -31.41
C PRO A 541 9.19 -16.57 -30.29
N VAL A 542 8.22 -15.66 -30.23
CA VAL A 542 8.03 -14.68 -29.15
C VAL A 542 6.79 -15.05 -28.36
N ARG A 543 6.93 -15.32 -27.07
CA ARG A 543 5.82 -15.77 -26.21
C ARG A 543 5.71 -14.94 -24.95
N ALA A 544 4.48 -14.65 -24.55
CA ALA A 544 4.20 -13.93 -23.32
C ALA A 544 3.65 -14.88 -22.24
N TYR A 545 4.14 -14.73 -21.01
CA TYR A 545 3.63 -15.49 -19.86
C TYR A 545 3.56 -14.60 -18.60
N PRO A 546 2.63 -14.89 -17.67
CA PRO A 546 2.79 -14.46 -16.30
C PRO A 546 4.12 -14.98 -15.73
N ALA A 547 4.85 -14.15 -14.98
CA ALA A 547 6.17 -14.50 -14.46
C ALA A 547 6.13 -15.76 -13.57
N THR A 548 5.10 -15.87 -12.73
CA THR A 548 4.88 -17.03 -11.86
C THR A 548 4.68 -18.32 -12.66
N GLU A 549 3.81 -18.28 -13.66
CA GLU A 549 3.50 -19.42 -14.53
C GLU A 549 4.73 -19.87 -15.32
N PHE A 550 5.49 -18.92 -15.88
CA PHE A 550 6.73 -19.22 -16.58
C PHE A 550 7.73 -19.95 -15.69
N SER A 551 7.99 -19.39 -14.50
CA SER A 551 8.95 -19.96 -13.55
C SER A 551 8.54 -21.35 -13.03
N ALA A 552 7.24 -21.65 -13.01
CA ALA A 552 6.71 -22.92 -12.56
C ALA A 552 6.78 -24.02 -13.63
N TRP A 553 6.44 -23.72 -14.89
CA TRP A 553 6.18 -24.75 -15.90
C TRP A 553 7.13 -24.75 -17.10
N TRP A 554 7.76 -23.62 -17.42
CA TRP A 554 8.55 -23.44 -18.65
C TRP A 554 10.04 -23.17 -18.39
N LEU A 555 10.45 -23.19 -17.12
CA LEU A 555 11.83 -23.10 -16.70
C LEU A 555 12.60 -24.39 -17.05
N ARG A 556 13.57 -24.32 -17.98
CA ARG A 556 14.48 -25.44 -18.31
C ARG A 556 15.79 -25.34 -17.54
N GLU A 557 16.54 -26.44 -17.39
CA GLU A 557 17.85 -26.46 -16.72
C GLU A 557 18.86 -25.52 -17.40
N ASP A 558 18.91 -25.54 -18.73
CA ASP A 558 19.69 -24.62 -19.55
C ASP A 558 18.73 -23.69 -20.30
N MET A 559 18.91 -22.39 -20.07
CA MET A 559 18.19 -21.32 -20.72
C MET A 559 19.11 -20.39 -21.51
N SER A 560 20.35 -20.81 -21.76
CA SER A 560 21.30 -20.02 -22.51
C SER A 560 20.73 -19.59 -23.85
N ASP A 561 20.09 -20.46 -24.60
CA ASP A 561 19.45 -20.18 -25.90
C ASP A 561 18.20 -19.26 -25.85
N SER A 562 17.91 -18.63 -24.71
CA SER A 562 16.69 -17.84 -24.50
C SER A 562 17.02 -16.37 -24.17
N CYS A 563 16.24 -15.46 -24.75
CA CYS A 563 16.21 -14.06 -24.33
C CYS A 563 14.90 -13.81 -23.56
N VAL A 564 15.00 -13.27 -22.34
CA VAL A 564 13.88 -12.95 -21.49
C VAL A 564 13.70 -11.44 -21.44
N VAL A 565 12.53 -10.95 -21.85
CA VAL A 565 12.12 -9.55 -21.73
C VAL A 565 11.24 -9.40 -20.50
N ALA A 566 11.78 -8.86 -19.41
CA ALA A 566 11.05 -8.64 -18.16
C ALA A 566 10.38 -7.25 -18.13
N VAL A 567 9.08 -7.20 -17.85
CA VAL A 567 8.29 -5.95 -17.87
C VAL A 567 7.73 -5.68 -16.49
N SER A 568 8.06 -4.50 -15.93
CA SER A 568 7.63 -4.10 -14.58
C SER A 568 7.64 -2.58 -14.42
N GLN A 569 6.54 -1.98 -13.95
CA GLN A 569 6.52 -0.53 -13.67
C GLN A 569 7.48 -0.17 -12.53
N SER A 570 7.38 -0.83 -11.38
CA SER A 570 8.16 -0.52 -10.19
C SER A 570 9.61 -1.02 -10.24
N GLY A 571 9.86 -2.03 -11.09
CA GLY A 571 11.12 -2.78 -11.13
C GLY A 571 11.38 -3.65 -9.88
N SER A 572 10.49 -3.65 -8.89
CA SER A 572 10.62 -4.37 -7.61
C SER A 572 9.56 -5.47 -7.39
N THR A 573 8.72 -5.75 -8.39
CA THR A 573 7.70 -6.82 -8.32
C THR A 573 8.34 -8.16 -7.96
N THR A 574 7.99 -8.71 -6.80
CA THR A 574 8.67 -9.88 -6.19
C THR A 574 8.68 -11.11 -7.09
N ASP A 575 7.52 -11.51 -7.62
CA ASP A 575 7.43 -12.70 -8.47
C ASP A 575 8.19 -12.52 -9.80
N THR A 576 8.17 -11.32 -10.39
CA THR A 576 8.95 -11.01 -11.61
C THR A 576 10.44 -11.04 -11.33
N ASN A 577 10.89 -10.42 -10.23
CA ASN A 577 12.29 -10.44 -9.82
C ASN A 577 12.79 -11.86 -9.57
N ARG A 578 12.01 -12.68 -8.88
CA ARG A 578 12.32 -14.10 -8.65
C ARG A 578 12.43 -14.88 -9.96
N ALA A 579 11.50 -14.68 -10.89
CA ALA A 579 11.59 -15.33 -12.20
C ALA A 579 12.86 -14.91 -12.96
N VAL A 580 13.24 -13.63 -12.87
CA VAL A 580 14.48 -13.11 -13.45
C VAL A 580 15.72 -13.73 -12.82
N ASP A 581 15.79 -13.83 -11.49
CA ASP A 581 16.90 -14.49 -10.80
C ASP A 581 17.07 -15.94 -11.30
N LEU A 582 15.97 -16.69 -11.39
CA LEU A 582 15.96 -18.08 -11.82
C LEU A 582 16.40 -18.28 -13.28
N VAL A 583 15.99 -17.41 -14.22
CA VAL A 583 16.39 -17.56 -15.63
C VAL A 583 17.85 -17.16 -15.86
N ARG A 584 18.35 -16.17 -15.10
CA ARG A 584 19.75 -15.73 -15.15
C ARG A 584 20.69 -16.81 -14.63
N GLU A 585 20.33 -17.43 -13.50
CA GLU A 585 21.07 -18.58 -12.95
C GLU A 585 21.22 -19.73 -13.97
N ARG A 586 20.30 -19.79 -14.96
CA ARG A 586 20.28 -20.80 -16.02
C ARG A 586 20.81 -20.30 -17.36
N GLY A 587 21.45 -19.13 -17.37
CA GLY A 587 22.19 -18.59 -18.52
C GLY A 587 21.38 -17.77 -19.53
N ALA A 588 20.09 -17.50 -19.28
CA ALA A 588 19.29 -16.64 -20.15
C ALA A 588 19.82 -15.20 -20.12
N LEU A 589 19.75 -14.51 -21.27
CA LEU A 589 19.94 -13.07 -21.31
C LEU A 589 18.65 -12.35 -20.93
N VAL A 590 18.74 -11.30 -20.12
CA VAL A 590 17.60 -10.53 -19.62
C VAL A 590 17.65 -9.09 -20.11
N VAL A 591 16.59 -8.67 -20.80
CA VAL A 591 16.32 -7.27 -21.13
C VAL A 591 15.10 -6.82 -20.34
N SER A 592 15.18 -5.67 -19.66
CA SER A 592 14.06 -5.17 -18.84
C SER A 592 13.44 -3.91 -19.41
N ILE A 593 12.10 -3.88 -19.43
CA ILE A 593 11.29 -2.68 -19.68
C ILE A 593 10.75 -2.21 -18.34
N ILE A 594 11.34 -1.14 -17.81
CA ILE A 594 11.07 -0.65 -16.46
C ILE A 594 10.88 0.86 -16.41
N ASN A 595 10.13 1.35 -15.44
CA ASN A 595 9.98 2.78 -15.23
C ASN A 595 10.92 3.32 -14.15
N ARG A 596 11.34 2.54 -13.17
CA ARG A 596 12.17 3.02 -12.06
C ARG A 596 13.65 2.70 -12.30
N ARG A 597 14.49 3.74 -12.34
CA ARG A 597 15.94 3.63 -12.57
C ARG A 597 16.66 2.91 -11.44
N ASP A 598 16.35 3.23 -10.19
CA ASP A 598 16.94 2.58 -9.01
C ASP A 598 16.08 1.40 -8.53
N SER A 599 15.93 0.39 -9.38
CA SER A 599 15.15 -0.81 -9.06
C SER A 599 15.95 -2.10 -9.17
N ASP A 600 15.54 -3.13 -8.42
CA ASP A 600 16.18 -4.44 -8.42
C ASP A 600 16.34 -5.01 -9.84
N LEU A 601 15.31 -4.88 -10.70
CA LEU A 601 15.40 -5.32 -12.08
C LEU A 601 16.41 -4.51 -12.90
N ALA A 602 16.62 -3.22 -12.60
CA ALA A 602 17.65 -2.44 -13.28
C ALA A 602 19.05 -3.03 -13.02
N GLU A 603 19.33 -3.40 -11.77
CA GLU A 603 20.63 -4.01 -11.40
C GLU A 603 20.81 -5.41 -11.97
N LYS A 604 19.72 -6.17 -12.10
CA LYS A 604 19.74 -7.57 -12.54
C LYS A 604 19.70 -7.77 -14.05
N SER A 605 19.52 -6.72 -14.85
CA SER A 605 19.30 -6.87 -16.31
C SER A 605 20.58 -6.69 -17.11
N ASP A 606 20.69 -7.42 -18.21
CA ASP A 606 21.81 -7.24 -19.16
C ASP A 606 21.55 -6.03 -20.06
N GLY A 607 20.28 -5.80 -20.44
CA GLY A 607 19.84 -4.61 -21.17
C GLY A 607 18.62 -3.95 -20.54
N ILE A 608 18.50 -2.63 -20.67
CA ILE A 608 17.40 -1.87 -20.04
C ILE A 608 16.78 -0.88 -21.03
N LEU A 609 15.46 -0.83 -21.04
CA LEU A 609 14.69 0.17 -21.75
C LEU A 609 13.72 0.87 -20.78
N TYR A 610 14.00 2.14 -20.51
CA TYR A 610 13.17 2.93 -19.60
C TYR A 610 11.87 3.38 -20.24
N THR A 611 10.73 3.19 -19.57
CA THR A 611 9.47 3.80 -19.99
C THR A 611 9.39 5.27 -19.58
N SER A 612 8.60 6.05 -20.33
CA SER A 612 8.42 7.49 -20.12
C SER A 612 9.77 8.18 -20.00
N ASP A 613 10.14 8.62 -18.81
CA ASP A 613 11.40 9.27 -18.54
C ASP A 613 12.22 8.64 -17.38
N GLY A 614 11.78 7.47 -16.91
CA GLY A 614 12.40 6.75 -15.82
C GLY A 614 12.02 7.22 -14.40
N ARG A 615 11.04 8.15 -14.27
CA ARG A 615 10.52 8.65 -12.98
C ARG A 615 9.00 8.86 -12.96
N ASP A 616 8.28 8.35 -13.95
CA ASP A 616 6.83 8.56 -14.09
C ASP A 616 6.02 7.75 -13.06
N VAL A 617 5.76 8.33 -11.88
CA VAL A 617 5.09 7.67 -10.76
C VAL A 617 3.61 7.42 -11.08
N GLU A 618 3.13 6.23 -10.70
CA GLU A 618 1.73 5.83 -10.78
C GLU A 618 1.22 5.69 -9.34
N LEU A 619 0.35 6.63 -8.92
CA LEU A 619 -0.23 6.69 -7.58
C LEU A 619 -1.54 5.91 -7.49
N SER A 620 -2.29 5.82 -8.59
CA SER A 620 -3.42 4.90 -8.66
C SER A 620 -2.94 3.46 -8.44
N VAL A 621 -3.72 2.69 -7.69
CA VAL A 621 -3.46 1.25 -7.55
C VAL A 621 -3.63 0.54 -8.90
N ALA A 622 -4.66 0.93 -9.66
CA ALA A 622 -4.93 0.35 -10.97
C ALA A 622 -4.04 1.01 -12.03
N SER A 623 -3.16 0.21 -12.65
CA SER A 623 -2.19 0.70 -13.64
C SER A 623 -2.87 1.08 -14.96
N THR A 624 -2.46 2.20 -15.56
CA THR A 624 -2.96 2.77 -16.81
C THR A 624 -1.81 3.28 -17.70
N LYS A 625 -1.24 4.47 -17.43
CA LYS A 625 -0.17 5.08 -18.25
C LYS A 625 1.05 4.17 -18.42
N ALA A 626 1.38 3.37 -17.40
CA ALA A 626 2.49 2.43 -17.47
C ALA A 626 2.26 1.33 -18.51
N PHE A 627 1.03 0.83 -18.67
CA PHE A 627 0.69 -0.16 -19.70
C PHE A 627 1.02 0.36 -21.11
N TYR A 628 0.58 1.57 -21.43
CA TYR A 628 0.79 2.18 -22.74
C TYR A 628 2.27 2.43 -23.02
N ALA A 629 3.01 2.91 -22.02
CA ALA A 629 4.44 3.13 -22.13
C ALA A 629 5.21 1.80 -22.30
N GLN A 630 4.82 0.74 -21.59
CA GLN A 630 5.41 -0.61 -21.75
C GLN A 630 5.18 -1.16 -23.16
N VAL A 631 3.97 -1.01 -23.71
CA VAL A 631 3.64 -1.44 -25.07
C VAL A 631 4.45 -0.65 -26.12
N ALA A 632 4.61 0.67 -25.94
CA ALA A 632 5.44 1.50 -26.81
C ALA A 632 6.91 1.05 -26.78
N ALA A 633 7.47 0.87 -25.58
CA ALA A 633 8.84 0.42 -25.39
C ALA A 633 9.07 -0.97 -26.01
N GLY A 634 8.16 -1.91 -25.78
CA GLY A 634 8.26 -3.26 -26.35
C GLY A 634 8.10 -3.29 -27.87
N ALA A 635 7.30 -2.40 -28.46
CA ALA A 635 7.21 -2.24 -29.92
C ALA A 635 8.52 -1.71 -30.51
N LEU A 636 9.16 -0.73 -29.87
CA LEU A 636 10.47 -0.22 -30.29
C LEU A 636 11.56 -1.29 -30.16
N LEU A 637 11.59 -2.01 -29.04
CA LEU A 637 12.51 -3.15 -28.85
C LEU A 637 12.32 -4.19 -29.94
N GLY A 638 11.07 -4.57 -30.24
CA GLY A 638 10.77 -5.53 -31.29
C GLY A 638 11.21 -5.07 -32.68
N ALA A 639 11.06 -3.77 -32.98
CA ALA A 639 11.51 -3.19 -34.23
C ALA A 639 13.04 -3.23 -34.35
N GLU A 640 13.77 -2.88 -33.28
CA GLU A 640 15.24 -2.93 -33.22
C GLU A 640 15.74 -4.36 -33.44
N LEU A 641 15.17 -5.34 -32.72
CA LEU A 641 15.55 -6.75 -32.87
C LEU A 641 15.24 -7.30 -34.27
N ALA A 642 14.08 -6.95 -34.86
CA ALA A 642 13.72 -7.37 -36.20
C ALA A 642 14.61 -6.73 -37.29
N LYS A 643 15.07 -5.49 -37.06
CA LYS A 643 16.02 -4.77 -37.90
C LYS A 643 17.40 -5.42 -37.85
N GLU A 644 17.91 -5.76 -36.66
CA GLU A 644 19.17 -6.50 -36.48
C GLU A 644 19.15 -7.84 -37.21
N LEU A 645 18.02 -8.56 -37.18
CA LEU A 645 17.83 -9.82 -37.90
C LEU A 645 17.63 -9.65 -39.42
N GLY A 646 17.55 -8.41 -39.94
CA GLY A 646 17.29 -8.13 -41.36
C GLY A 646 15.88 -8.51 -41.83
N ARG A 647 14.91 -8.62 -40.91
CA ARG A 647 13.54 -9.10 -41.18
C ARG A 647 12.51 -7.98 -41.30
N LEU A 648 12.85 -6.78 -40.86
CA LEU A 648 11.99 -5.59 -40.97
C LEU A 648 12.36 -4.78 -42.22
N THR A 649 11.44 -4.68 -43.19
CA THR A 649 11.65 -3.84 -44.37
C THR A 649 11.51 -2.36 -44.02
N PRO A 650 12.26 -1.43 -44.65
CA PRO A 650 12.18 0.00 -44.35
C PRO A 650 10.77 0.61 -44.51
N ALA A 651 9.98 0.14 -45.49
CA ALA A 651 8.61 0.63 -45.69
C ALA A 651 7.66 0.21 -44.55
N ARG A 652 7.85 -1.01 -44.02
CA ARG A 652 7.07 -1.51 -42.88
C ARG A 652 7.49 -0.83 -41.58
N GLU A 653 8.80 -0.65 -41.38
CA GLU A 653 9.35 0.14 -40.27
C GLU A 653 8.76 1.55 -40.27
N GLU A 654 8.82 2.26 -41.41
CA GLU A 654 8.23 3.59 -41.57
C GLU A 654 6.73 3.60 -41.22
N SER A 655 5.95 2.64 -41.75
CA SER A 655 4.51 2.57 -41.47
C SER A 655 4.21 2.40 -39.98
N LEU A 656 4.92 1.49 -39.30
CA LEU A 656 4.72 1.21 -37.89
C LEU A 656 5.16 2.38 -37.01
N LEU A 657 6.34 2.96 -37.27
CA LEU A 657 6.87 4.07 -36.48
C LEU A 657 6.01 5.34 -36.64
N ARG A 658 5.51 5.63 -37.85
CA ARG A 658 4.50 6.69 -38.05
C ARG A 658 3.20 6.38 -37.32
N GLY A 659 2.82 5.11 -37.23
CA GLY A 659 1.71 4.64 -36.40
C GLY A 659 1.92 4.99 -34.93
N LEU A 660 3.05 4.56 -34.34
CA LEU A 660 3.43 4.85 -32.95
C LEU A 660 3.47 6.36 -32.66
N GLN A 661 4.05 7.15 -33.56
CA GLN A 661 4.13 8.62 -33.42
C GLN A 661 2.75 9.30 -33.40
N ARG A 662 1.70 8.69 -33.96
CA ARG A 662 0.32 9.22 -33.96
C ARG A 662 -0.48 8.85 -32.71
N ILE A 663 -0.13 7.74 -32.03
CA ILE A 663 -0.86 7.23 -30.87
C ILE A 663 -1.05 8.30 -29.78
N PRO A 664 -0.05 9.11 -29.39
CA PRO A 664 -0.26 10.16 -28.40
C PRO A 664 -1.40 11.14 -28.76
N GLY A 665 -1.43 11.62 -30.00
CA GLY A 665 -2.49 12.53 -30.47
C GLY A 665 -3.85 11.84 -30.59
N GLN A 666 -3.87 10.52 -30.82
CA GLN A 666 -5.11 9.73 -30.83
C GLN A 666 -5.63 9.49 -29.41
N LEU A 667 -4.77 9.25 -28.43
CA LEU A 667 -5.15 9.20 -27.01
C LEU A 667 -5.74 10.54 -26.55
N GLU A 668 -5.12 11.66 -26.93
CA GLU A 668 -5.66 13.01 -26.67
C GLU A 668 -7.00 13.25 -27.38
N ALA A 669 -7.18 12.74 -28.59
CA ALA A 669 -8.45 12.84 -29.32
C ALA A 669 -9.55 12.00 -28.66
N LEU A 670 -9.23 10.81 -28.13
CA LEU A 670 -10.17 9.94 -27.42
C LEU A 670 -10.72 10.61 -26.15
N GLN A 671 -9.92 11.44 -25.46
CA GLN A 671 -10.40 12.19 -24.29
C GLN A 671 -11.58 13.10 -24.61
N LYS A 672 -11.78 13.50 -25.87
CA LYS A 672 -12.90 14.34 -26.31
C LYS A 672 -14.25 13.63 -26.28
N VAL A 673 -14.27 12.29 -26.29
CA VAL A 673 -15.52 11.50 -26.17
C VAL A 673 -15.78 11.03 -24.73
N ASN A 674 -15.02 11.53 -23.75
CA ASN A 674 -15.13 11.16 -22.34
C ASN A 674 -16.56 11.28 -21.78
N GLU A 675 -17.30 12.34 -22.13
CA GLU A 675 -18.69 12.52 -21.69
C GLU A 675 -19.64 11.46 -22.25
N GLN A 676 -19.44 11.05 -23.51
CA GLN A 676 -20.23 9.99 -24.14
C GLN A 676 -19.95 8.62 -23.48
N VAL A 677 -18.69 8.35 -23.14
CA VAL A 677 -18.29 7.15 -22.40
C VAL A 677 -18.91 7.15 -21.00
N ALA A 678 -18.86 8.29 -20.30
CA ALA A 678 -19.48 8.45 -18.98
C ALA A 678 -20.98 8.16 -19.01
N LYS A 679 -21.70 8.79 -19.94
CA LYS A 679 -23.13 8.55 -20.13
C LYS A 679 -23.44 7.07 -20.39
N THR A 680 -22.65 6.42 -21.25
CA THR A 680 -22.84 5.00 -21.56
C THR A 680 -22.63 4.14 -20.31
N ALA A 681 -21.62 4.44 -19.49
CA ALA A 681 -21.35 3.73 -18.25
C ALA A 681 -22.46 3.94 -17.20
N ASP A 682 -22.95 5.16 -17.03
CA ASP A 682 -24.06 5.51 -16.11
C ASP A 682 -25.33 4.72 -16.42
N GLU A 683 -25.62 4.49 -17.70
CA GLU A 683 -26.81 3.76 -18.13
C GLU A 683 -26.73 2.24 -17.87
N VAL A 684 -25.54 1.64 -17.85
CA VAL A 684 -25.39 0.18 -17.93
C VAL A 684 -24.67 -0.44 -16.73
N ALA A 685 -23.79 0.26 -16.02
CA ALA A 685 -22.91 -0.38 -15.05
C ALA A 685 -23.66 -1.01 -13.86
N ALA A 686 -24.54 -0.27 -13.20
CA ALA A 686 -25.24 -0.77 -12.00
C ALA A 686 -26.36 -1.78 -12.30
N ALA A 687 -26.85 -1.84 -13.54
CA ALA A 687 -28.04 -2.61 -13.91
C ALA A 687 -27.78 -4.11 -14.14
N TYR A 688 -26.57 -4.49 -14.58
CA TYR A 688 -26.27 -5.86 -15.01
C TYR A 688 -25.43 -6.63 -13.98
N PRO A 689 -25.88 -7.82 -13.54
CA PRO A 689 -25.13 -8.64 -12.57
C PRO A 689 -23.89 -9.29 -13.20
N TYR A 690 -24.01 -9.79 -14.44
CA TYR A 690 -22.95 -10.50 -15.14
C TYR A 690 -22.33 -9.63 -16.24
N TRP A 691 -21.01 -9.73 -16.37
CA TRP A 691 -20.22 -8.88 -17.23
C TRP A 691 -19.22 -9.74 -18.00
N ALA A 692 -18.97 -9.36 -19.25
CA ALA A 692 -17.95 -9.97 -20.10
C ALA A 692 -17.26 -8.91 -20.95
N VAL A 693 -16.02 -9.18 -21.32
CA VAL A 693 -15.27 -8.39 -22.30
C VAL A 693 -14.84 -9.31 -23.42
N VAL A 694 -15.08 -8.93 -24.66
CA VAL A 694 -14.75 -9.76 -25.82
C VAL A 694 -13.93 -8.98 -26.83
N GLY A 695 -13.02 -9.66 -27.51
CA GLY A 695 -12.18 -9.07 -28.55
C GLY A 695 -11.79 -10.08 -29.61
N SER A 696 -11.50 -9.60 -30.82
CA SER A 696 -11.04 -10.44 -31.93
C SER A 696 -9.59 -10.11 -32.31
N GLY A 697 -8.79 -11.15 -32.58
CA GLY A 697 -7.37 -10.99 -32.92
C GLY A 697 -6.61 -10.17 -31.86
N PRO A 698 -5.90 -9.09 -32.24
CA PRO A 698 -5.18 -8.22 -31.29
C PRO A 698 -6.08 -7.58 -30.23
N ASN A 699 -7.38 -7.38 -30.50
CA ASN A 699 -8.33 -6.87 -29.52
C ASN A 699 -8.58 -7.83 -28.34
N ARG A 700 -8.09 -9.09 -28.40
CA ARG A 700 -8.06 -9.96 -27.21
C ARG A 700 -7.13 -9.43 -26.12
N VAL A 701 -6.05 -8.73 -26.49
CA VAL A 701 -5.18 -8.04 -25.53
C VAL A 701 -5.95 -6.90 -24.85
N ALA A 702 -6.68 -6.10 -25.62
CA ALA A 702 -7.56 -5.07 -25.09
C ALA A 702 -8.62 -5.68 -24.15
N ALA A 703 -9.28 -6.75 -24.56
CA ALA A 703 -10.30 -7.42 -23.74
C ALA A 703 -9.75 -7.92 -22.40
N ALA A 704 -8.55 -8.52 -22.40
CA ALA A 704 -7.90 -9.00 -21.19
C ALA A 704 -7.54 -7.86 -20.22
N GLU A 705 -7.05 -6.72 -20.73
CA GLU A 705 -6.68 -5.57 -19.90
C GLU A 705 -7.92 -4.82 -19.37
N ILE A 706 -8.94 -4.61 -20.21
CA ILE A 706 -10.19 -3.99 -19.81
C ILE A 706 -10.88 -4.83 -18.73
N ARG A 707 -10.87 -6.16 -18.87
CA ARG A 707 -11.35 -7.07 -17.81
C ARG A 707 -10.63 -6.81 -16.49
N ILE A 708 -9.30 -6.69 -16.49
CA ILE A 708 -8.54 -6.40 -15.25
C ILE A 708 -9.01 -5.09 -14.64
N LYS A 709 -9.06 -3.99 -15.41
CA LYS A 709 -9.49 -2.68 -14.87
C LYS A 709 -10.92 -2.71 -14.33
N LEU A 710 -11.84 -3.36 -15.05
CA LEU A 710 -13.21 -3.49 -14.59
C LEU A 710 -13.31 -4.36 -13.34
N SER A 711 -12.55 -5.45 -13.23
CA SER A 711 -12.49 -6.25 -11.99
C SER A 711 -11.92 -5.46 -10.82
N GLU A 712 -10.82 -4.73 -11.03
CA GLU A 712 -10.14 -3.92 -10.02
C GLU A 712 -10.99 -2.76 -9.54
N LEU A 713 -11.76 -2.12 -10.42
CA LEU A 713 -12.49 -0.88 -10.11
C LEU A 713 -13.97 -1.11 -9.81
N CYS A 714 -14.60 -2.13 -10.39
CA CYS A 714 -16.04 -2.40 -10.24
C CYS A 714 -16.34 -3.58 -9.32
N TYR A 715 -15.31 -4.29 -8.83
CA TYR A 715 -15.41 -5.46 -7.93
C TYR A 715 -16.34 -6.56 -8.47
N LYS A 716 -16.23 -6.81 -9.78
CA LYS A 716 -16.97 -7.86 -10.47
C LYS A 716 -16.03 -8.95 -10.98
N THR A 717 -16.52 -10.19 -10.94
CA THR A 717 -15.93 -11.28 -11.73
C THR A 717 -16.39 -11.13 -13.16
N ILE A 718 -15.44 -11.06 -14.09
CA ILE A 718 -15.70 -10.70 -15.49
C ILE A 718 -14.97 -11.71 -16.37
N SER A 719 -15.68 -12.31 -17.34
CA SER A 719 -15.03 -13.18 -18.33
C SER A 719 -14.33 -12.36 -19.41
N ALA A 720 -13.27 -12.91 -20.01
CA ALA A 720 -12.63 -12.34 -21.18
C ALA A 720 -12.46 -13.41 -22.27
N ASP A 721 -13.15 -13.24 -23.39
CA ASP A 721 -13.30 -14.27 -24.42
C ASP A 721 -13.01 -13.71 -25.83
N ALA A 722 -12.88 -14.63 -26.81
CA ALA A 722 -13.00 -14.21 -28.21
C ALA A 722 -14.46 -13.87 -28.50
N VAL A 723 -14.72 -12.89 -29.39
CA VAL A 723 -16.09 -12.47 -29.74
C VAL A 723 -16.97 -13.66 -30.14
N GLU A 724 -16.46 -14.54 -31.00
CA GLU A 724 -17.19 -15.70 -31.49
C GLU A 724 -17.37 -16.80 -30.43
N ASP A 725 -16.51 -16.87 -29.41
CA ASP A 725 -16.63 -17.93 -28.37
C ASP A 725 -17.81 -17.69 -27.44
N LYS A 726 -18.30 -16.44 -27.34
CA LYS A 726 -19.41 -16.09 -26.44
C LYS A 726 -20.69 -16.89 -26.74
N LYS A 727 -20.97 -17.18 -28.03
CA LYS A 727 -22.11 -18.03 -28.43
C LYS A 727 -21.94 -19.50 -28.05
N HIS A 728 -20.71 -19.94 -27.79
CA HIS A 728 -20.37 -21.32 -27.43
C HIS A 728 -20.26 -21.57 -25.92
N ILE A 729 -20.12 -20.51 -25.11
CA ILE A 729 -19.86 -20.62 -23.67
C ILE A 729 -21.10 -20.22 -22.86
N ASP A 730 -21.49 -18.94 -22.89
CA ASP A 730 -22.43 -18.36 -21.91
C ASP A 730 -23.27 -17.21 -22.49
N LEU A 731 -23.72 -17.33 -23.75
CA LEU A 731 -24.66 -16.39 -24.39
C LEU A 731 -25.94 -16.13 -23.59
N SER A 732 -26.36 -17.11 -22.79
CA SER A 732 -27.57 -17.06 -21.95
C SER A 732 -27.41 -16.27 -20.64
N ALA A 733 -26.23 -15.72 -20.37
CA ALA A 733 -25.94 -15.01 -19.11
C ALA A 733 -26.65 -13.66 -18.97
N GLU A 734 -27.29 -13.11 -20.03
CA GLU A 734 -27.91 -11.77 -20.04
C GLU A 734 -26.93 -10.70 -19.49
N ALA A 735 -25.69 -10.74 -19.98
CA ALA A 735 -24.58 -9.94 -19.46
C ALA A 735 -24.47 -8.56 -20.10
N LEU A 736 -23.80 -7.63 -19.40
CA LEU A 736 -23.16 -6.49 -20.04
C LEU A 736 -21.91 -6.98 -20.77
N VAL A 737 -21.83 -6.79 -22.09
CA VAL A 737 -20.73 -7.29 -22.91
C VAL A 737 -20.01 -6.12 -23.59
N VAL A 738 -18.77 -5.85 -23.17
CA VAL A 738 -17.91 -4.86 -23.83
C VAL A 738 -17.23 -5.53 -25.03
N VAL A 739 -17.53 -5.08 -26.24
CA VAL A 739 -17.08 -5.68 -27.51
C VAL A 739 -16.00 -4.81 -28.15
N CYS A 740 -14.76 -5.30 -28.18
CA CYS A 740 -13.60 -4.60 -28.72
C CYS A 740 -13.37 -4.95 -30.20
N VAL A 741 -13.64 -3.99 -31.10
CA VAL A 741 -13.60 -4.19 -32.56
C VAL A 741 -12.82 -3.11 -33.31
N ALA A 742 -12.12 -2.22 -32.60
CA ALA A 742 -11.29 -1.18 -33.20
C ALA A 742 -10.23 -1.78 -34.15
N GLY A 743 -10.06 -1.18 -35.33
CA GLY A 743 -9.16 -1.64 -36.39
C GLY A 743 -9.49 -3.01 -36.98
N ALA A 744 -10.69 -3.55 -36.78
CA ALA A 744 -11.09 -4.81 -37.38
C ALA A 744 -11.01 -4.74 -38.92
N PRO A 745 -10.45 -5.76 -39.60
CA PRO A 745 -10.38 -5.78 -41.06
C PRO A 745 -11.79 -5.70 -41.68
N PRO A 746 -11.97 -5.00 -42.83
CA PRO A 746 -13.29 -4.85 -43.45
C PRO A 746 -14.03 -6.17 -43.72
N ALA A 747 -13.29 -7.25 -44.03
CA ALA A 747 -13.85 -8.57 -44.26
C ALA A 747 -14.44 -9.22 -42.98
N GLN A 748 -13.97 -8.83 -41.79
CA GLN A 748 -14.43 -9.38 -40.51
C GLN A 748 -15.58 -8.56 -39.90
N VAL A 749 -15.68 -7.27 -40.24
CA VAL A 749 -16.69 -6.36 -39.67
C VAL A 749 -18.11 -6.89 -39.83
N SER A 750 -18.46 -7.45 -40.99
CA SER A 750 -19.81 -7.99 -41.23
C SER A 750 -20.17 -9.17 -40.34
N ASP A 751 -19.20 -9.97 -39.92
CA ASP A 751 -19.44 -11.10 -39.04
C ASP A 751 -19.51 -10.64 -37.58
N LEU A 752 -18.67 -9.68 -37.18
CA LEU A 752 -18.75 -9.05 -35.86
C LEU A 752 -20.10 -8.35 -35.64
N ILE A 753 -20.65 -7.68 -36.65
CA ILE A 753 -21.99 -7.07 -36.57
C ILE A 753 -23.05 -8.12 -36.24
N LYS A 754 -23.03 -9.27 -36.94
CA LYS A 754 -23.97 -10.38 -36.67
C LYS A 754 -23.81 -10.93 -35.26
N GLU A 755 -22.58 -11.05 -34.76
CA GLU A 755 -22.36 -11.49 -33.37
C GLU A 755 -22.98 -10.50 -32.36
N VAL A 756 -22.89 -9.18 -32.60
CA VAL A 756 -23.58 -8.18 -31.76
C VAL A 756 -25.10 -8.30 -31.85
N GLU A 757 -25.67 -8.55 -33.04
CA GLU A 757 -27.11 -8.82 -33.18
C GLU A 757 -27.54 -10.04 -32.36
N ILE A 758 -26.74 -11.12 -32.38
CA ILE A 758 -26.98 -12.33 -31.59
C ILE A 758 -26.93 -12.02 -30.09
N LEU A 759 -25.93 -11.28 -29.62
CA LEU A 759 -25.84 -10.87 -28.21
C LEU A 759 -27.11 -10.15 -27.76
N ASN A 760 -27.55 -9.15 -28.54
CA ASN A 760 -28.72 -8.34 -28.24
C ASN A 760 -30.03 -9.15 -28.31
N ALA A 761 -30.16 -10.07 -29.27
CA ALA A 761 -31.32 -10.96 -29.38
C ALA A 761 -31.50 -11.87 -28.16
N HIS A 762 -30.40 -12.17 -27.46
CA HIS A 762 -30.35 -12.97 -26.23
C HIS A 762 -30.31 -12.13 -24.95
N ARG A 763 -30.76 -10.86 -25.00
CA ARG A 763 -30.85 -9.93 -23.86
C ARG A 763 -29.51 -9.56 -23.20
N ASN A 764 -28.39 -9.80 -23.87
CA ASN A 764 -27.14 -9.17 -23.46
C ASN A 764 -27.18 -7.70 -23.89
N ARG A 765 -26.44 -6.84 -23.16
CA ARG A 765 -26.24 -5.44 -23.53
C ARG A 765 -24.84 -5.28 -24.11
N ALA A 766 -24.74 -5.14 -25.43
CA ALA A 766 -23.47 -4.92 -26.09
C ALA A 766 -23.05 -3.43 -26.03
N VAL A 767 -21.91 -3.15 -25.40
CA VAL A 767 -21.19 -1.87 -25.48
C VAL A 767 -20.07 -2.05 -26.51
N VAL A 768 -20.17 -1.39 -27.65
CA VAL A 768 -19.25 -1.63 -28.77
C VAL A 768 -18.19 -0.53 -28.87
N VAL A 769 -16.92 -0.92 -28.80
CA VAL A 769 -15.75 -0.05 -28.97
C VAL A 769 -15.27 -0.16 -30.42
N CYS A 770 -15.61 0.83 -31.24
CA CYS A 770 -15.43 0.78 -32.70
C CYS A 770 -14.67 1.99 -33.25
N ASP A 771 -14.15 1.88 -34.47
CA ASP A 771 -13.51 3.01 -35.15
C ASP A 771 -14.51 4.15 -35.43
N GLU A 772 -14.06 5.38 -35.28
CA GLU A 772 -14.84 6.57 -35.65
C GLU A 772 -15.33 6.51 -37.11
N GLY A 773 -16.56 6.96 -37.32
CA GLY A 773 -17.24 6.88 -38.61
C GLY A 773 -17.71 5.48 -38.99
N THR A 774 -17.81 4.53 -38.04
CA THR A 774 -18.41 3.20 -38.23
C THR A 774 -19.59 2.93 -37.30
N GLU A 775 -19.98 3.90 -36.48
CA GLU A 775 -21.00 3.84 -35.44
C GLU A 775 -22.34 3.33 -36.00
N TYR A 776 -22.72 3.83 -37.18
CA TYR A 776 -23.98 3.50 -37.85
C TYR A 776 -24.11 2.03 -38.30
N LEU A 777 -23.01 1.27 -38.28
CA LEU A 777 -23.00 -0.15 -38.65
C LEU A 777 -23.45 -1.06 -37.51
N TRP A 778 -23.31 -0.60 -36.26
CA TRP A 778 -23.45 -1.45 -35.09
C TRP A 778 -24.90 -1.46 -34.57
N PRO A 779 -25.47 -2.63 -34.26
CA PRO A 779 -26.88 -2.77 -33.90
C PRO A 779 -27.10 -2.50 -32.40
N THR A 780 -26.48 -1.45 -31.86
CA THR A 780 -26.59 -1.00 -30.46
C THR A 780 -26.44 0.52 -30.39
N ASP A 781 -27.06 1.15 -29.40
CA ASP A 781 -26.90 2.58 -29.08
C ASP A 781 -25.79 2.83 -28.03
N ALA A 782 -25.31 1.78 -27.35
CA ALA A 782 -24.16 1.86 -26.45
C ALA A 782 -22.84 1.75 -27.24
N LEU A 783 -22.43 2.87 -27.84
CA LEU A 783 -21.26 2.95 -28.71
C LEU A 783 -20.16 3.83 -28.10
N VAL A 784 -18.92 3.37 -28.25
CA VAL A 784 -17.71 4.10 -27.87
C VAL A 784 -16.81 4.24 -29.10
N PRO A 785 -16.93 5.33 -29.87
CA PRO A 785 -16.11 5.55 -31.05
C PRO A 785 -14.68 5.94 -30.64
N VAL A 786 -13.69 5.35 -31.30
CA VAL A 786 -12.27 5.61 -31.07
C VAL A 786 -11.57 6.12 -32.34
N PRO A 787 -10.53 6.97 -32.23
CA PRO A 787 -9.79 7.45 -33.39
C PRO A 787 -9.17 6.30 -34.19
N ARG A 788 -9.20 6.40 -35.53
CA ARG A 788 -8.61 5.37 -36.40
C ARG A 788 -7.10 5.33 -36.24
N ALA A 789 -6.56 4.17 -35.90
CA ALA A 789 -5.14 3.93 -35.72
C ALA A 789 -4.56 2.96 -36.75
N HIS A 790 -3.22 2.80 -36.74
CA HIS A 790 -2.55 1.80 -37.58
C HIS A 790 -3.10 0.40 -37.25
N PRO A 791 -3.41 -0.47 -38.22
CA PRO A 791 -4.08 -1.75 -37.96
C PRO A 791 -3.40 -2.64 -36.91
N GLU A 792 -2.06 -2.73 -36.92
CA GLU A 792 -1.29 -3.50 -35.92
C GLU A 792 -1.34 -2.91 -34.50
N LEU A 793 -1.73 -1.64 -34.36
CA LEU A 793 -1.74 -0.88 -33.10
C LEU A 793 -3.14 -0.46 -32.64
N ALA A 794 -4.19 -0.70 -33.45
CA ALA A 794 -5.53 -0.18 -33.20
C ALA A 794 -6.16 -0.69 -31.91
N TRP A 795 -5.77 -1.88 -31.45
CA TRP A 795 -6.19 -2.44 -30.17
C TRP A 795 -5.80 -1.56 -28.98
N ILE A 796 -4.75 -0.73 -29.09
CA ILE A 796 -4.36 0.24 -28.04
C ILE A 796 -5.50 1.24 -27.79
N MET A 797 -6.19 1.68 -28.85
CA MET A 797 -7.33 2.60 -28.73
C MET A 797 -8.53 1.92 -28.07
N ALA A 798 -8.75 0.63 -28.35
CA ALA A 798 -9.80 -0.14 -27.67
C ALA A 798 -9.52 -0.24 -26.17
N THR A 799 -8.28 -0.54 -25.79
CA THR A 799 -7.86 -0.56 -24.37
C THR A 799 -8.10 0.79 -23.70
N ALA A 800 -7.70 1.90 -24.34
CA ALA A 800 -7.85 3.25 -23.79
C ALA A 800 -9.30 3.64 -23.59
N ALA A 801 -10.17 3.29 -24.53
CA ALA A 801 -11.61 3.49 -24.39
C ALA A 801 -12.18 2.66 -23.24
N GLY A 802 -11.73 1.42 -23.07
CA GLY A 802 -12.15 0.56 -21.98
C GLY A 802 -11.61 1.00 -20.61
N HIS A 803 -10.43 1.61 -20.52
CA HIS A 803 -9.94 2.26 -19.30
C HIS A 803 -10.84 3.42 -18.88
N LEU A 804 -11.21 4.30 -19.83
CA LEU A 804 -12.17 5.38 -19.59
C LEU A 804 -13.54 4.83 -19.17
N PHE A 805 -14.04 3.79 -19.86
CA PHE A 805 -15.29 3.14 -19.50
C PHE A 805 -15.23 2.54 -18.10
N ALA A 806 -14.12 1.90 -17.72
CA ALA A 806 -13.96 1.30 -16.40
C ALA A 806 -13.95 2.35 -15.27
N TYR A 807 -13.29 3.49 -15.49
CA TYR A 807 -13.33 4.62 -14.55
C TYR A 807 -14.76 5.12 -14.35
N HIS A 808 -15.50 5.39 -15.43
CA HIS A 808 -16.88 5.88 -15.31
C HIS A 808 -17.86 4.83 -14.81
N ALA A 809 -17.65 3.55 -15.15
CA ALA A 809 -18.46 2.47 -14.61
C ALA A 809 -18.30 2.35 -13.09
N ALA A 810 -17.08 2.50 -12.58
CA ALA A 810 -16.83 2.53 -11.14
C ALA A 810 -17.51 3.73 -10.48
N ARG A 811 -17.44 4.92 -11.07
CA ARG A 811 -18.15 6.12 -10.58
C ARG A 811 -19.67 5.95 -10.57
N ALA A 812 -20.22 5.42 -11.66
CA ALA A 812 -21.64 5.16 -11.79
C ALA A 812 -22.14 4.22 -10.69
N ILE A 813 -21.37 3.16 -10.40
CA ILE A 813 -21.69 2.24 -9.30
C ILE A 813 -21.50 2.93 -7.95
N ASP A 814 -20.40 3.65 -7.74
CA ASP A 814 -20.10 4.33 -6.47
C ASP A 814 -21.18 5.34 -6.07
N ALA A 815 -21.71 6.09 -7.05
CA ALA A 815 -22.78 7.06 -6.83
C ALA A 815 -24.05 6.41 -6.26
N THR A 816 -24.28 5.10 -6.50
CA THR A 816 -25.42 4.38 -5.92
C THR A 816 -25.27 4.14 -4.41
N ALA A 817 -24.06 4.30 -3.86
CA ALA A 817 -23.79 4.13 -2.43
C ALA A 817 -24.10 5.37 -1.58
N ASP A 818 -24.34 6.53 -2.18
CA ASP A 818 -24.44 7.82 -1.47
C ASP A 818 -25.54 7.83 -0.39
N ASP A 819 -26.72 7.27 -0.70
CA ASP A 819 -27.81 7.19 0.28
C ASP A 819 -27.42 6.28 1.48
N VAL A 820 -26.69 5.18 1.23
CA VAL A 820 -26.21 4.28 2.30
C VAL A 820 -25.14 4.95 3.15
N ARG A 821 -24.22 5.68 2.52
CA ARG A 821 -23.19 6.48 3.19
C ARG A 821 -23.80 7.51 4.13
N LEU A 822 -24.80 8.26 3.65
CA LEU A 822 -25.53 9.24 4.45
C LEU A 822 -26.29 8.57 5.61
N ALA A 823 -26.87 7.40 5.37
CA ALA A 823 -27.56 6.63 6.40
C ALA A 823 -26.59 6.16 7.50
N LEU A 824 -25.40 5.67 7.11
CA LEU A 824 -24.37 5.24 8.05
C LEU A 824 -23.80 6.42 8.84
N ALA A 825 -23.48 7.54 8.19
CA ALA A 825 -23.02 8.75 8.88
C ALA A 825 -24.07 9.29 9.88
N GLY A 826 -25.35 9.27 9.49
CA GLY A 826 -26.45 9.64 10.39
C GLY A 826 -26.60 8.70 11.59
N LEU A 827 -26.33 7.41 11.41
CA LEU A 827 -26.30 6.41 12.48
C LEU A 827 -25.12 6.65 13.43
N GLU A 828 -23.89 6.80 12.91
CA GLU A 828 -22.71 7.04 13.74
C GLU A 828 -22.85 8.32 14.56
N ALA A 829 -23.33 9.41 13.94
CA ALA A 829 -23.58 10.66 14.65
C ALA A 829 -24.63 10.50 15.76
N ALA A 830 -25.58 9.58 15.64
CA ALA A 830 -26.53 9.27 16.71
C ALA A 830 -25.87 8.49 17.85
N VAL A 831 -25.03 7.49 17.54
CA VAL A 831 -24.25 6.72 18.53
C VAL A 831 -23.31 7.64 19.30
N ASP A 832 -22.63 8.56 18.63
CA ASP A 832 -21.71 9.53 19.25
C ASP A 832 -22.43 10.50 20.20
N ARG A 833 -23.74 10.74 19.99
CA ARG A 833 -24.60 11.50 20.91
C ARG A 833 -25.21 10.65 22.04
N GLY A 834 -24.80 9.39 22.18
CA GLY A 834 -25.25 8.47 23.22
C GLY A 834 -26.57 7.77 22.93
N ALA A 835 -26.96 7.61 21.65
CA ALA A 835 -28.11 6.77 21.30
C ALA A 835 -27.85 5.31 21.72
N THR A 836 -28.81 4.72 22.43
CA THR A 836 -28.73 3.33 22.94
C THR A 836 -29.75 2.43 22.25
N ALA A 837 -29.60 1.11 22.43
CA ALA A 837 -30.46 0.03 21.89
C ALA A 837 -31.99 0.19 22.12
N ALA A 838 -32.43 1.11 22.98
CA ALA A 838 -33.85 1.34 23.28
C ALA A 838 -34.55 2.34 22.32
N GLN A 839 -33.83 2.96 21.38
CA GLN A 839 -34.37 4.00 20.50
C GLN A 839 -34.60 3.48 19.07
N ARG A 840 -35.68 3.95 18.42
CA ARG A 840 -35.88 3.74 16.99
C ARG A 840 -34.77 4.43 16.20
N LEU A 841 -34.40 3.87 15.05
CA LEU A 841 -33.45 4.50 14.13
C LEU A 841 -33.89 5.93 13.78
N PRO A 842 -32.94 6.86 13.56
CA PRO A 842 -33.27 8.21 13.14
C PRO A 842 -34.12 8.18 11.85
N ILE A 843 -35.15 9.02 11.79
CA ILE A 843 -36.09 9.08 10.66
C ILE A 843 -35.35 9.26 9.33
N GLU A 844 -34.28 10.06 9.33
CA GLU A 844 -33.48 10.33 8.15
C GLU A 844 -32.74 9.08 7.64
N VAL A 845 -32.20 8.26 8.56
CA VAL A 845 -31.57 6.97 8.23
C VAL A 845 -32.59 6.04 7.55
N VAL A 846 -33.81 5.95 8.10
CA VAL A 846 -34.90 5.14 7.53
C VAL A 846 -35.30 5.65 6.13
N ARG A 847 -35.41 6.97 5.95
CA ARG A 847 -35.76 7.61 4.68
C ARG A 847 -34.74 7.27 3.59
N LEU A 848 -33.45 7.36 3.89
CA LEU A 848 -32.36 7.03 2.97
C LEU A 848 -32.36 5.54 2.60
N VAL A 849 -32.54 4.65 3.57
CA VAL A 849 -32.65 3.20 3.29
C VAL A 849 -33.84 2.90 2.37
N GLN A 850 -34.98 3.58 2.55
CA GLN A 850 -36.14 3.43 1.66
C GLN A 850 -35.86 3.90 0.22
N GLN A 851 -35.01 4.91 0.02
CA GLN A 851 -34.61 5.36 -1.32
C GLN A 851 -33.78 4.29 -2.05
N VAL A 852 -32.83 3.68 -1.35
CA VAL A 852 -32.02 2.55 -1.88
C VAL A 852 -32.93 1.38 -2.28
N LEU A 853 -33.90 1.01 -1.43
CA LEU A 853 -34.86 -0.05 -1.73
C LEU A 853 -35.75 0.29 -2.93
N ALA A 854 -36.12 1.56 -3.11
CA ALA A 854 -36.89 1.99 -4.27
C ALA A 854 -36.08 1.88 -5.57
N ALA A 855 -34.79 2.21 -5.55
CA ALA A 855 -33.88 2.01 -6.69
C ALA A 855 -33.71 0.51 -7.01
N ALA A 856 -33.56 -0.33 -5.99
CA ALA A 856 -33.50 -1.79 -6.14
C ALA A 856 -34.77 -2.35 -6.78
N ALA A 857 -35.95 -1.87 -6.36
CA ALA A 857 -37.23 -2.29 -6.92
C ALA A 857 -37.41 -1.90 -8.41
N ARG A 858 -36.75 -0.82 -8.87
CA ARG A 858 -36.71 -0.43 -10.30
C ARG A 858 -35.66 -1.18 -11.12
N GLY A 859 -34.80 -1.96 -10.47
CA GLY A 859 -33.72 -2.70 -11.10
C GLY A 859 -32.45 -1.88 -11.37
N GLU A 860 -32.38 -0.63 -10.89
CA GLU A 860 -31.25 0.29 -11.14
C GLU A 860 -29.95 -0.21 -10.49
N VAL A 861 -30.05 -0.88 -9.35
CA VAL A 861 -28.92 -1.45 -8.60
C VAL A 861 -28.90 -2.98 -8.63
N ARG A 862 -29.68 -3.61 -9.52
CA ARG A 862 -29.81 -5.08 -9.61
C ARG A 862 -28.45 -5.77 -9.80
N GLY A 863 -27.53 -5.12 -10.50
CA GLY A 863 -26.22 -5.65 -10.79
C GLY A 863 -25.22 -5.54 -9.64
N VAL A 864 -25.51 -4.77 -8.60
CA VAL A 864 -24.52 -4.42 -7.56
C VAL A 864 -25.01 -4.65 -6.14
N LEU A 865 -26.32 -4.56 -5.87
CA LEU A 865 -26.90 -4.84 -4.56
C LEU A 865 -27.45 -6.27 -4.51
N SER A 866 -26.94 -7.09 -3.60
CA SER A 866 -27.38 -8.47 -3.40
C SER A 866 -28.79 -8.52 -2.83
N SER A 867 -29.55 -9.57 -3.17
CA SER A 867 -30.91 -9.75 -2.64
C SER A 867 -30.91 -9.94 -1.12
N GLN A 868 -29.87 -10.56 -0.55
CA GLN A 868 -29.72 -10.73 0.88
C GLN A 868 -29.59 -9.38 1.60
N THR A 869 -28.71 -8.52 1.10
CA THR A 869 -28.48 -7.18 1.66
C THR A 869 -29.71 -6.28 1.47
N ALA A 870 -30.37 -6.35 0.31
CA ALA A 870 -31.65 -5.65 0.10
C ALA A 870 -32.74 -6.09 1.09
N VAL A 871 -32.84 -7.39 1.40
CA VAL A 871 -33.79 -7.89 2.42
C VAL A 871 -33.41 -7.41 3.82
N ALA A 872 -32.12 -7.39 4.17
CA ALA A 872 -31.65 -6.88 5.46
C ALA A 872 -31.95 -5.38 5.62
N LEU A 873 -31.72 -4.58 4.58
CA LEU A 873 -32.09 -3.16 4.52
C LEU A 873 -33.61 -2.96 4.67
N ALA A 874 -34.42 -3.78 4.02
CA ALA A 874 -35.87 -3.76 4.21
C ALA A 874 -36.27 -4.07 5.66
N GLY A 875 -35.54 -4.97 6.33
CA GLY A 875 -35.66 -5.22 7.76
C GLY A 875 -35.47 -3.94 8.59
N LEU A 876 -34.42 -3.16 8.30
CA LEU A 876 -34.19 -1.88 8.98
C LEU A 876 -35.30 -0.84 8.72
N ALA A 877 -35.78 -0.77 7.48
CA ALA A 877 -36.72 0.28 7.07
C ALA A 877 -38.17 0.03 7.52
N TYR A 878 -38.57 -1.23 7.69
CA TYR A 878 -39.98 -1.62 7.90
C TYR A 878 -40.24 -2.40 9.21
N GLN A 879 -39.22 -2.65 10.05
CA GLN A 879 -39.44 -3.26 11.36
C GLN A 879 -40.23 -2.33 12.31
N ALA A 880 -41.12 -2.93 13.10
CA ALA A 880 -41.92 -2.22 14.11
C ALA A 880 -41.17 -2.01 15.44
N ASP A 881 -40.22 -2.91 15.76
CA ASP A 881 -39.45 -2.96 16.99
C ASP A 881 -38.15 -2.12 16.90
N PRO A 882 -37.61 -1.61 18.01
CA PRO A 882 -36.31 -0.95 18.04
C PRO A 882 -35.19 -1.88 17.54
N VAL A 883 -34.28 -1.33 16.73
CA VAL A 883 -33.11 -2.05 16.20
C VAL A 883 -31.86 -1.56 16.91
N GLN A 884 -30.97 -2.47 17.30
CA GLN A 884 -29.71 -2.09 17.93
C GLN A 884 -28.80 -1.35 16.94
N PRO A 885 -28.13 -0.24 17.34
CA PRO A 885 -27.21 0.49 16.47
C PRO A 885 -26.14 -0.39 15.83
N ALA A 886 -25.55 -1.32 16.57
CA ALA A 886 -24.57 -2.28 16.05
C ALA A 886 -25.14 -3.16 14.90
N GLN A 887 -26.40 -3.60 15.03
CA GLN A 887 -27.07 -4.39 13.99
C GLN A 887 -27.36 -3.54 12.74
N ALA A 888 -27.86 -2.31 12.93
CA ALA A 888 -28.11 -1.39 11.82
C ALA A 888 -26.81 -1.03 11.09
N ARG A 889 -25.73 -0.79 11.84
CA ARG A 889 -24.38 -0.56 11.31
C ARG A 889 -23.93 -1.73 10.47
N ALA A 890 -24.00 -2.96 10.99
CA ALA A 890 -23.58 -4.15 10.24
C ALA A 890 -24.30 -4.29 8.88
N VAL A 891 -25.60 -4.00 8.84
CA VAL A 891 -26.39 -4.06 7.59
C VAL A 891 -26.03 -2.90 6.64
N LEU A 892 -25.89 -1.67 7.14
CA LEU A 892 -25.51 -0.52 6.32
C LEU A 892 -24.07 -0.65 5.79
N THR A 893 -23.14 -1.15 6.61
CA THR A 893 -21.78 -1.45 6.20
C THR A 893 -21.76 -2.54 5.13
N ALA A 894 -22.53 -3.63 5.29
CA ALA A 894 -22.64 -4.66 4.26
C ALA A 894 -23.18 -4.11 2.92
N ALA A 895 -24.17 -3.21 2.97
CA ALA A 895 -24.67 -2.52 1.78
C ALA A 895 -23.64 -1.58 1.16
N LEU A 896 -22.94 -0.80 1.98
CA LEU A 896 -21.87 0.08 1.52
C LEU A 896 -20.74 -0.72 0.88
N ASP A 897 -20.43 -1.89 1.46
CA ASP A 897 -19.39 -2.78 0.99
C ASP A 897 -19.64 -3.33 -0.41
N GLU A 898 -20.91 -3.55 -0.76
CA GLU A 898 -21.36 -4.01 -2.08
C GLU A 898 -21.42 -2.86 -3.11
N LEU A 899 -21.73 -1.63 -2.68
CA LEU A 899 -22.02 -0.49 -3.56
C LEU A 899 -20.84 0.48 -3.77
N ALA A 900 -19.99 0.68 -2.76
CA ALA A 900 -18.89 1.64 -2.87
C ALA A 900 -17.76 1.13 -3.78
N ARG A 901 -17.24 2.01 -4.64
CA ARG A 901 -16.05 1.84 -5.47
C ARG A 901 -15.06 2.97 -5.16
N PRO A 902 -14.15 2.77 -4.19
CA PRO A 902 -13.04 3.67 -4.04
C PRO A 902 -12.15 3.57 -5.29
N ILE A 903 -11.95 4.69 -5.98
CA ILE A 903 -11.32 4.69 -7.31
C ILE A 903 -9.80 4.69 -7.21
N ASP A 904 -9.23 5.60 -6.41
CA ASP A 904 -7.78 5.69 -6.21
C ASP A 904 -7.27 4.70 -5.16
N THR A 905 -8.16 4.22 -4.29
CA THR A 905 -7.83 3.26 -3.25
C THR A 905 -8.57 1.95 -3.54
N VAL A 906 -7.88 0.81 -3.64
CA VAL A 906 -8.57 -0.47 -3.87
C VAL A 906 -8.85 -1.13 -2.51
N LYS A 907 -10.12 -1.46 -2.25
CA LYS A 907 -10.64 -2.02 -0.99
C LYS A 907 -9.86 -3.22 -0.43
N HIS A 908 -9.26 -4.00 -1.33
CA HIS A 908 -8.36 -5.10 -1.01
C HIS A 908 -7.03 -4.81 -1.67
N GLN A 909 -6.15 -4.08 -0.97
CA GLN A 909 -4.79 -3.78 -1.39
C GLN A 909 -3.95 -5.07 -1.49
N ALA A 910 -4.21 -5.94 -2.47
CA ALA A 910 -3.39 -7.11 -2.71
C ALA A 910 -1.94 -6.71 -3.06
N LYS A 911 -1.71 -5.53 -3.65
CA LYS A 911 -0.37 -5.04 -4.00
C LYS A 911 0.55 -4.76 -2.80
N THR A 912 0.01 -4.39 -1.64
CA THR A 912 0.80 -4.17 -0.40
C THR A 912 0.60 -5.27 0.64
N VAL A 913 -0.56 -5.93 0.68
CA VAL A 913 -0.82 -7.02 1.63
C VAL A 913 0.03 -8.27 1.33
N THR A 914 0.38 -8.55 0.07
CA THR A 914 1.23 -9.71 -0.26
C THR A 914 2.73 -9.49 -0.06
N VAL A 915 3.18 -8.32 0.38
CA VAL A 915 4.60 -8.09 0.70
C VAL A 915 4.96 -8.70 2.07
N GLY A 916 3.95 -9.01 2.91
CA GLY A 916 4.14 -9.53 4.27
C GLY A 916 3.99 -11.04 4.44
N THR A 917 3.28 -11.75 3.56
CA THR A 917 3.21 -13.21 3.66
C THR A 917 4.40 -13.81 2.92
N SER A 918 5.54 -13.83 3.61
CA SER A 918 6.64 -14.72 3.24
C SER A 918 6.04 -16.11 3.00
N ARG A 919 6.31 -16.71 1.84
CA ARG A 919 5.91 -18.09 1.51
C ARG A 919 6.68 -19.10 2.38
N GLY A 920 6.58 -18.99 3.71
CA GLY A 920 7.00 -20.00 4.68
C GLY A 920 5.88 -21.02 4.97
N ASP A 921 4.70 -20.86 4.39
CA ASP A 921 3.50 -21.64 4.72
C ASP A 921 3.46 -23.05 4.10
N SER A 922 4.38 -23.40 3.18
CA SER A 922 4.45 -24.78 2.64
C SER A 922 4.69 -25.81 3.75
N ASP A 923 5.42 -25.42 4.79
CA ASP A 923 5.88 -26.31 5.85
C ASP A 923 4.88 -26.40 7.02
N LEU A 924 3.84 -25.54 7.03
CA LEU A 924 2.77 -25.59 8.04
C LEU A 924 1.95 -26.89 7.92
N TYR A 925 1.75 -27.37 6.69
CA TYR A 925 0.96 -28.55 6.40
C TYR A 925 1.80 -29.82 6.16
N ASP A 926 3.10 -29.68 5.86
CA ASP A 926 3.98 -30.81 5.56
C ASP A 926 4.87 -31.21 6.76
N ASN A 927 4.26 -31.83 7.79
CA ASN A 927 5.00 -32.45 8.89
C ASN A 927 4.33 -33.74 9.40
N ASP A 928 5.10 -34.60 10.05
CA ASP A 928 4.64 -35.93 10.47
C ASP A 928 3.54 -35.90 11.54
N ILE A 929 3.43 -34.82 12.33
CA ILE A 929 2.33 -34.65 13.29
C ILE A 929 1.02 -34.39 12.55
N ILE A 930 1.02 -33.52 11.52
CA ILE A 930 -0.15 -33.25 10.67
C ILE A 930 -0.57 -34.51 9.90
N ARG A 931 0.39 -35.30 9.39
CA ARG A 931 0.10 -36.60 8.76
C ARG A 931 -0.56 -37.56 9.74
N ALA A 932 -0.03 -37.69 10.97
CA ALA A 932 -0.61 -38.56 11.99
C ALA A 932 -2.01 -38.12 12.45
N LEU A 933 -2.27 -36.81 12.49
CA LEU A 933 -3.61 -36.25 12.75
C LEU A 933 -4.58 -36.56 11.61
N SER A 934 -4.14 -36.38 10.37
CA SER A 934 -4.92 -36.68 9.16
C SER A 934 -5.29 -38.17 9.09
N ASP A 935 -4.33 -39.06 9.39
CA ASP A 935 -4.55 -40.52 9.47
C ASP A 935 -5.58 -40.90 10.56
N ALA A 936 -5.68 -40.11 11.63
CA ALA A 936 -6.69 -40.26 12.68
C ALA A 936 -8.04 -39.61 12.34
N GLY A 937 -8.13 -38.95 11.18
CA GLY A 937 -9.34 -38.35 10.60
C GLY A 937 -9.54 -36.87 10.88
N THR A 938 -8.54 -36.15 11.41
CA THR A 938 -8.56 -34.68 11.55
C THR A 938 -8.48 -34.03 10.17
N ASP A 939 -9.37 -33.10 9.85
CA ASP A 939 -9.23 -32.27 8.64
C ASP A 939 -8.23 -31.14 8.94
N PRO A 940 -7.15 -30.96 8.15
CA PRO A 940 -6.24 -29.83 8.33
C PRO A 940 -6.94 -28.46 8.29
N ALA A 941 -8.10 -28.35 7.62
CA ALA A 941 -8.91 -27.13 7.61
C ALA A 941 -9.52 -26.79 8.99
N ASP A 942 -9.67 -27.78 9.88
CA ASP A 942 -10.13 -27.59 11.25
C ASP A 942 -9.00 -27.10 12.19
N LEU A 943 -7.77 -26.95 11.70
CA LEU A 943 -6.63 -26.46 12.47
C LEU A 943 -6.40 -24.98 12.15
N THR A 944 -6.71 -24.10 13.10
CA THR A 944 -6.45 -22.66 12.97
C THR A 944 -4.95 -22.37 12.85
N PHE A 945 -4.56 -21.22 12.26
CA PHE A 945 -3.15 -20.83 12.14
C PHE A 945 -2.34 -20.92 13.44
N PRO A 946 -2.83 -20.43 14.62
CA PRO A 946 -2.09 -20.59 15.89
C PRO A 946 -1.85 -22.05 16.29
N VAL A 947 -2.77 -22.95 15.95
CA VAL A 947 -2.62 -24.40 16.19
C VAL A 947 -1.54 -24.98 15.26
N LEU A 948 -1.57 -24.60 13.97
CA LEU A 948 -0.57 -25.04 12.99
C LEU A 948 0.84 -24.54 13.35
N ASP A 949 0.96 -23.30 13.83
CA ASP A 949 2.23 -22.71 14.22
C ASP A 949 2.89 -23.45 15.39
N VAL A 950 2.11 -23.80 16.42
CA VAL A 950 2.56 -24.61 17.56
C VAL A 950 2.93 -26.02 17.13
N ILE A 951 2.15 -26.65 16.25
CA ILE A 951 2.48 -27.98 15.71
C ILE A 951 3.81 -27.91 14.95
N ARG A 952 4.02 -26.89 14.12
CA ARG A 952 5.27 -26.67 13.38
C ARG A 952 6.46 -26.51 14.33
N ALA A 953 6.32 -25.75 15.40
CA ALA A 953 7.36 -25.58 16.41
C ALA A 953 7.68 -26.92 17.13
N HIS A 954 6.65 -27.66 17.53
CA HIS A 954 6.80 -28.95 18.22
C HIS A 954 7.33 -30.06 17.29
N ALA A 955 7.05 -30.00 15.98
CA ALA A 955 7.57 -30.95 15.00
C ALA A 955 9.11 -30.97 14.95
N ARG A 956 9.79 -29.89 15.35
CA ARG A 956 11.26 -29.82 15.41
C ARG A 956 11.88 -30.62 16.56
N VAL A 957 11.14 -30.74 17.67
CA VAL A 957 11.59 -31.44 18.89
C VAL A 957 11.02 -32.86 19.02
N VAL A 958 10.00 -33.19 18.24
CA VAL A 958 9.44 -34.54 18.11
C VAL A 958 10.31 -35.37 17.17
N ASP A 959 10.71 -36.56 17.60
CA ASP A 959 11.37 -37.56 16.75
C ASP A 959 10.35 -38.21 15.82
N ARG A 960 9.23 -38.68 16.39
CA ARG A 960 8.10 -39.22 15.63
C ARG A 960 6.80 -39.25 16.45
N PRO A 961 5.64 -39.09 15.82
CA PRO A 961 4.37 -39.49 16.42
C PRO A 961 4.30 -41.02 16.51
N THR A 962 3.71 -41.53 17.59
CA THR A 962 3.60 -42.97 17.88
C THR A 962 2.15 -43.47 17.85
N GLY A 963 1.17 -42.56 17.90
CA GLY A 963 -0.25 -42.86 17.77
C GLY A 963 -1.10 -41.65 18.13
N VAL A 964 -2.38 -41.65 17.76
CA VAL A 964 -3.31 -40.54 18.04
C VAL A 964 -4.59 -41.09 18.66
N THR A 965 -5.12 -40.42 19.67
CA THR A 965 -6.52 -40.60 20.09
C THR A 965 -7.30 -39.33 19.80
N ARG A 966 -8.28 -39.41 18.89
CA ARG A 966 -9.18 -38.30 18.56
C ARG A 966 -10.45 -38.38 19.39
N TYR A 967 -10.86 -37.26 19.97
CA TYR A 967 -12.04 -37.11 20.83
C TYR A 967 -13.00 -36.11 20.21
N ARG A 968 -14.30 -36.39 20.29
CA ARG A 968 -15.37 -35.41 20.02
C ARG A 968 -15.77 -34.74 21.33
N LEU A 969 -15.96 -33.42 21.29
CA LEU A 969 -16.54 -32.65 22.38
C LEU A 969 -18.06 -32.58 22.23
N GLY A 970 -18.78 -32.61 23.35
CA GLY A 970 -20.23 -32.43 23.39
C GLY A 970 -20.69 -31.98 24.78
N GLN A 971 -21.97 -31.67 24.93
CA GLN A 971 -22.56 -31.29 26.22
C GLN A 971 -23.67 -32.25 26.63
N GLU A 972 -23.64 -32.68 27.89
CA GLU A 972 -24.70 -33.48 28.50
C GLU A 972 -25.06 -32.87 29.86
N ALA A 973 -26.34 -32.47 30.02
CA ALA A 973 -26.85 -31.81 31.23
C ALA A 973 -26.02 -30.59 31.71
N GLY A 974 -25.45 -29.81 30.78
CA GLY A 974 -24.66 -28.61 31.07
C GLY A 974 -23.21 -28.87 31.51
N THR A 975 -22.71 -30.11 31.36
CA THR A 975 -21.31 -30.47 31.59
C THR A 975 -20.65 -30.84 30.25
N ASP A 976 -19.44 -30.32 30.00
CA ASP A 976 -18.67 -30.67 28.81
C ASP A 976 -18.14 -32.11 28.90
N MET A 977 -18.38 -32.89 27.84
CA MET A 977 -18.09 -34.31 27.74
C MET A 977 -17.13 -34.58 26.58
N VAL A 978 -16.35 -35.64 26.71
CA VAL A 978 -15.45 -36.17 25.66
C VAL A 978 -15.77 -37.62 25.36
N THR A 979 -15.80 -37.96 24.07
CA THR A 979 -15.99 -39.34 23.59
C THR A 979 -14.93 -39.67 22.55
N VAL A 980 -14.31 -40.84 22.66
CA VAL A 980 -13.31 -41.29 21.68
C VAL A 980 -13.98 -41.54 20.31
N VAL A 981 -13.38 -40.99 19.26
CA VAL A 981 -13.81 -41.16 17.86
C VAL A 981 -12.92 -42.19 17.17
N THR A 982 -11.61 -41.98 17.24
CA THR A 982 -10.61 -42.81 16.54
C THR A 982 -9.38 -42.97 17.41
N LYS A 983 -8.74 -44.15 17.31
CA LYS A 983 -7.41 -44.42 17.87
C LYS A 983 -6.54 -45.00 16.76
N THR A 984 -5.29 -44.56 16.68
CA THR A 984 -4.29 -45.05 15.72
C THR A 984 -2.96 -45.34 16.42
N GLY A 985 -2.18 -46.29 15.89
CA GLY A 985 -0.85 -46.60 16.40
C GLY A 985 -0.86 -47.13 17.83
N VAL A 986 0.06 -46.66 18.70
CA VAL A 986 0.13 -47.14 20.10
C VAL A 986 -1.15 -46.90 20.89
N ALA A 987 -2.00 -45.95 20.46
CA ALA A 987 -3.25 -45.63 21.13
C ALA A 987 -4.32 -46.74 20.98
N GLU A 988 -4.26 -47.58 19.95
CA GLU A 988 -5.23 -48.65 19.70
C GLU A 988 -5.30 -49.66 20.86
N GLY A 989 -4.15 -49.93 21.50
CA GLY A 989 -4.05 -50.81 22.65
C GLY A 989 -4.37 -50.18 24.01
N LEU A 990 -4.71 -48.88 24.06
CA LEU A 990 -4.91 -48.14 25.31
C LEU A 990 -6.39 -48.07 25.70
N THR A 991 -6.71 -48.44 26.94
CA THR A 991 -8.05 -48.24 27.52
C THR A 991 -8.21 -46.78 27.94
N SER A 992 -9.24 -46.10 27.42
CA SER A 992 -9.55 -44.70 27.76
C SER A 992 -10.85 -44.64 28.54
N ARG A 993 -10.88 -43.84 29.62
CA ARG A 993 -12.13 -43.58 30.36
C ARG A 993 -13.23 -42.96 29.48
N ALA A 994 -12.85 -42.34 28.37
CA ALA A 994 -13.75 -41.70 27.42
C ALA A 994 -14.24 -42.65 26.31
N ASP A 995 -13.86 -43.94 26.35
CA ASP A 995 -14.39 -44.96 25.43
C ASP A 995 -15.91 -45.16 25.63
N ALA A 996 -16.43 -44.86 26.82
CA ALA A 996 -17.86 -44.85 27.15
C ALA A 996 -18.44 -43.42 27.35
N GLY A 997 -17.67 -42.38 26.99
CA GLY A 997 -17.98 -40.97 27.32
C GLY A 997 -17.56 -40.60 28.75
N ALA A 998 -16.89 -39.45 28.91
CA ALA A 998 -16.46 -38.95 30.21
C ALA A 998 -16.46 -37.42 30.26
N ALA A 999 -16.59 -36.84 31.45
CA ALA A 999 -16.46 -35.40 31.63
C ALA A 999 -15.08 -34.90 31.14
N LEU A 1000 -15.05 -33.72 30.51
CA LEU A 1000 -13.84 -33.04 30.08
C LEU A 1000 -13.13 -32.45 31.31
N THR A 1001 -11.98 -33.04 31.69
CA THR A 1001 -11.21 -32.59 32.87
C THR A 1001 -9.71 -32.57 32.60
N GLY A 1002 -8.96 -31.82 33.42
CA GLY A 1002 -7.49 -31.79 33.37
C GLY A 1002 -6.93 -31.06 32.15
N SER A 1003 -5.77 -31.48 31.64
CA SER A 1003 -5.07 -30.81 30.54
C SER A 1003 -5.90 -30.72 29.25
N LYS A 1004 -6.78 -31.70 29.00
CA LYS A 1004 -7.71 -31.67 27.86
C LYS A 1004 -8.72 -30.53 27.95
N ARG A 1005 -9.25 -30.27 29.15
CA ARG A 1005 -10.15 -29.13 29.42
C ARG A 1005 -9.42 -27.81 29.18
N ARG A 1006 -8.22 -27.70 29.74
CA ARG A 1006 -7.38 -26.50 29.59
C ARG A 1006 -7.10 -26.18 28.12
N VAL A 1007 -6.75 -27.18 27.31
CA VAL A 1007 -6.48 -27.00 25.87
C VAL A 1007 -7.74 -26.57 25.10
N ALA A 1008 -8.92 -27.10 25.45
CA ALA A 1008 -10.18 -26.65 24.86
C ALA A 1008 -10.52 -25.19 25.24
N GLU A 1009 -10.20 -24.76 26.47
CA GLU A 1009 -10.43 -23.38 26.94
C GLU A 1009 -9.46 -22.38 26.31
N ILE A 1010 -8.15 -22.67 26.29
CA ILE A 1010 -7.13 -21.75 25.76
C ILE A 1010 -6.97 -21.83 24.25
N ARG A 1011 -7.54 -22.86 23.60
CA ARG A 1011 -7.57 -23.06 22.13
C ARG A 1011 -6.21 -23.22 21.46
N VAL A 1012 -5.15 -23.48 22.23
CA VAL A 1012 -3.76 -23.67 21.77
C VAL A 1012 -3.26 -25.06 22.17
N PRO A 1013 -2.46 -25.76 21.33
CA PRO A 1013 -1.94 -27.07 21.68
C PRO A 1013 -1.05 -27.05 22.92
N GLN A 1014 -1.05 -28.15 23.68
CA GLN A 1014 -0.13 -28.31 24.82
C GLN A 1014 0.55 -29.66 24.84
N LEU A 1015 1.88 -29.64 24.97
CA LEU A 1015 2.69 -30.81 25.27
C LEU A 1015 2.62 -31.10 26.77
N VAL A 1016 2.26 -32.33 27.15
CA VAL A 1016 2.09 -32.71 28.56
C VAL A 1016 2.65 -34.10 28.84
N ARG A 1017 3.12 -34.32 30.07
CA ARG A 1017 3.47 -35.65 30.59
C ARG A 1017 2.31 -36.23 31.40
N GLY A 1018 1.90 -37.45 31.08
CA GLY A 1018 0.82 -38.16 31.75
C GLY A 1018 1.19 -38.53 33.19
N ARG A 1019 0.40 -38.10 34.18
CA ARG A 1019 0.69 -38.37 35.61
C ARG A 1019 0.57 -39.84 36.03
N ALA A 1020 -0.15 -40.66 35.26
CA ALA A 1020 -0.44 -42.05 35.62
C ALA A 1020 0.41 -43.07 34.82
N ASP A 1021 0.89 -42.69 33.63
CA ASP A 1021 1.57 -43.59 32.70
C ASP A 1021 2.87 -43.00 32.10
N ASP A 1022 3.28 -41.81 32.56
CA ASP A 1022 4.49 -41.07 32.18
C ASP A 1022 4.64 -40.78 30.67
N ARG A 1023 3.59 -41.02 29.89
CA ARG A 1023 3.61 -40.82 28.45
C ARG A 1023 3.57 -39.34 28.10
N ILE A 1024 4.34 -38.95 27.09
CA ILE A 1024 4.34 -37.59 26.56
C ILE A 1024 3.33 -37.51 25.41
N VAL A 1025 2.42 -36.55 25.50
CA VAL A 1025 1.38 -36.33 24.50
C VAL A 1025 1.26 -34.85 24.16
N LEU A 1026 1.04 -34.55 22.89
CA LEU A 1026 0.64 -33.24 22.40
C LEU A 1026 -0.88 -33.25 22.21
N ILE A 1027 -1.59 -32.43 22.98
CA ILE A 1027 -3.05 -32.28 22.88
C ILE A 1027 -3.35 -31.12 21.94
N VAL A 1028 -4.09 -31.36 20.87
CA VAL A 1028 -4.37 -30.44 19.75
C VAL A 1028 -5.87 -30.16 19.68
N PRO A 1029 -6.32 -28.89 19.71
CA PRO A 1029 -7.73 -28.55 19.51
C PRO A 1029 -8.08 -28.42 18.02
N GLU A 1030 -9.24 -28.97 17.65
CA GLU A 1030 -9.81 -28.91 16.30
C GLU A 1030 -11.05 -28.01 16.32
N HIS A 1031 -11.08 -27.03 15.42
CA HIS A 1031 -12.08 -25.97 15.35
C HIS A 1031 -13.06 -26.20 14.20
N LEU A 1032 -14.36 -26.15 14.52
CA LEU A 1032 -15.43 -26.19 13.52
C LEU A 1032 -16.34 -24.99 13.73
N ALA A 1033 -16.51 -24.16 12.70
CA ALA A 1033 -17.33 -22.93 12.75
C ALA A 1033 -16.96 -21.95 13.88
N GLY A 1034 -15.66 -21.88 14.25
CA GLY A 1034 -15.14 -20.93 15.25
C GLY A 1034 -15.07 -21.44 16.69
N ASP A 1035 -15.57 -22.66 16.97
CA ASP A 1035 -15.52 -23.30 18.28
C ASP A 1035 -14.75 -24.62 18.25
N VAL A 1036 -14.17 -25.02 19.40
CA VAL A 1036 -13.45 -26.29 19.54
C VAL A 1036 -14.46 -27.43 19.58
N ALA A 1037 -14.53 -28.22 18.51
CA ALA A 1037 -15.48 -29.32 18.36
C ALA A 1037 -14.85 -30.69 18.66
N ALA A 1038 -13.53 -30.79 18.57
CA ALA A 1038 -12.78 -32.01 18.82
C ALA A 1038 -11.41 -31.72 19.43
N LEU A 1039 -10.82 -32.75 20.05
CA LEU A 1039 -9.44 -32.74 20.56
C LEU A 1039 -8.71 -33.96 20.04
N SER A 1040 -7.50 -33.79 19.52
CA SER A 1040 -6.61 -34.89 19.17
C SER A 1040 -5.43 -34.97 20.13
N VAL A 1041 -5.24 -36.15 20.73
CA VAL A 1041 -4.11 -36.42 21.63
C VAL A 1041 -3.10 -37.25 20.87
N VAL A 1042 -2.02 -36.60 20.44
CA VAL A 1042 -0.92 -37.20 19.70
C VAL A 1042 0.12 -37.71 20.69
N HIS A 1043 0.34 -39.02 20.73
CA HIS A 1043 1.44 -39.62 21.48
C HIS A 1043 2.74 -39.40 20.73
N VAL A 1044 3.72 -38.76 21.36
CA VAL A 1044 4.97 -38.39 20.70
C VAL A 1044 6.18 -38.97 21.40
N ALA A 1045 7.17 -39.38 20.61
CA ALA A 1045 8.53 -39.59 21.10
C ALA A 1045 9.31 -38.29 20.86
N LEU A 1046 9.86 -37.69 21.91
CA LEU A 1046 10.74 -36.54 21.79
C LEU A 1046 12.16 -37.00 21.45
N ARG A 1047 12.90 -36.18 20.71
CA ARG A 1047 14.33 -36.39 20.49
C ARG A 1047 15.05 -36.34 21.84
N GLU A 1048 16.10 -37.14 22.01
CA GLU A 1048 16.84 -37.22 23.28
C GLU A 1048 17.40 -35.85 23.69
N SER A 1049 17.98 -35.12 22.72
CA SER A 1049 18.39 -33.72 22.85
C SER A 1049 18.05 -32.96 21.57
N CYS A 1050 17.99 -31.62 21.65
CA CYS A 1050 17.68 -30.74 20.52
C CYS A 1050 18.58 -29.50 20.53
N PRO A 1051 18.89 -28.93 19.36
CA PRO A 1051 19.52 -27.61 19.27
C PRO A 1051 18.70 -26.55 20.01
N LEU A 1052 19.39 -25.55 20.56
CA LEU A 1052 18.75 -24.46 21.32
C LEU A 1052 17.66 -23.73 20.50
N PRO A 1053 17.84 -23.43 19.20
CA PRO A 1053 16.79 -22.80 18.40
C PRO A 1053 15.49 -23.62 18.34
N ASP A 1054 15.59 -24.96 18.29
CA ASP A 1054 14.43 -25.84 18.23
C ASP A 1054 13.73 -25.95 19.59
N LEU A 1055 14.52 -26.05 20.69
CA LEU A 1055 14.00 -26.00 22.05
C LEU A 1055 13.29 -24.68 22.33
N ARG A 1056 13.88 -23.56 21.91
CA ARG A 1056 13.33 -22.22 22.07
C ARG A 1056 12.03 -22.06 21.28
N ALA A 1057 12.02 -22.47 20.00
CA ALA A 1057 10.80 -22.44 19.20
C ALA A 1057 9.66 -23.25 19.85
N ALA A 1058 9.95 -24.46 20.36
CA ALA A 1058 8.94 -25.28 21.03
C ALA A 1058 8.43 -24.65 22.35
N MET A 1059 9.32 -24.10 23.18
CA MET A 1059 8.95 -23.44 24.44
C MET A 1059 8.12 -22.18 24.20
N ASP A 1060 8.61 -21.29 23.34
CA ASP A 1060 8.06 -19.96 23.12
C ASP A 1060 6.72 -20.01 22.34
N SER A 1061 6.44 -21.12 21.63
CA SER A 1061 5.18 -21.31 20.91
C SER A 1061 3.93 -21.43 21.80
N VAL A 1062 4.08 -21.78 23.08
CA VAL A 1062 2.95 -22.02 24.01
C VAL A 1062 3.02 -21.13 25.26
N GLY A 1063 4.12 -20.39 25.47
CA GLY A 1063 4.32 -19.45 26.59
C GLY A 1063 5.79 -19.11 26.81
N ASP A 1064 6.11 -18.34 27.86
CA ASP A 1064 7.46 -17.79 28.08
C ASP A 1064 8.39 -18.70 28.90
N ARG A 1065 8.38 -20.01 28.60
CA ARG A 1065 9.09 -21.02 29.42
C ARG A 1065 10.60 -20.84 29.41
N MET A 1066 11.18 -20.30 28.33
CA MET A 1066 12.60 -19.97 28.30
C MET A 1066 12.94 -18.88 29.32
N ALA A 1067 12.15 -17.80 29.42
CA ALA A 1067 12.38 -16.77 30.41
C ALA A 1067 12.17 -17.28 31.84
N GLU A 1068 11.18 -18.15 32.07
CA GLU A 1068 10.98 -18.80 33.37
C GLU A 1068 12.21 -19.61 33.80
N ILE A 1069 12.82 -20.36 32.88
CA ILE A 1069 14.06 -21.12 33.14
C ILE A 1069 15.22 -20.16 33.44
N ILE A 1070 15.40 -19.13 32.62
CA ILE A 1070 16.47 -18.14 32.82
C ILE A 1070 16.33 -17.48 34.19
N ALA A 1071 15.12 -17.02 34.56
CA ALA A 1071 14.85 -16.41 35.85
C ALA A 1071 15.18 -17.37 37.01
N ALA A 1072 14.67 -18.60 36.96
CA ALA A 1072 14.89 -19.60 38.01
C ALA A 1072 16.37 -19.99 38.18
N VAL A 1073 17.13 -20.05 37.09
CA VAL A 1073 18.57 -20.36 37.16
C VAL A 1073 19.36 -19.14 37.63
N SER A 1074 19.04 -17.94 37.17
CA SER A 1074 19.70 -16.69 37.58
C SER A 1074 19.55 -16.38 39.06
N GLU A 1075 18.49 -16.85 39.73
CA GLU A 1075 18.33 -16.75 41.19
C GLU A 1075 19.42 -17.49 41.97
N THR A 1076 20.01 -18.54 41.38
CA THR A 1076 20.98 -19.42 42.06
C THR A 1076 22.36 -19.42 41.41
N ARG A 1077 22.49 -18.97 40.15
CA ARG A 1077 23.73 -19.00 39.35
C ARG A 1077 23.87 -17.74 38.47
N PRO A 1078 24.86 -16.86 38.72
CA PRO A 1078 25.03 -15.60 37.98
C PRO A 1078 25.62 -15.70 36.55
N GLY A 1079 25.63 -16.89 35.93
CA GLY A 1079 26.33 -17.13 34.66
C GLY A 1079 25.70 -18.20 33.75
N PHE A 1080 24.36 -18.29 33.72
CA PHE A 1080 23.64 -19.25 32.88
C PHE A 1080 23.76 -18.90 31.39
N GLN A 1081 24.15 -19.89 30.59
CA GLN A 1081 24.15 -19.81 29.13
C GLN A 1081 23.06 -20.76 28.63
N PRO A 1082 22.02 -20.29 27.91
CA PRO A 1082 20.90 -21.13 27.45
C PRO A 1082 21.34 -22.36 26.64
N GLU A 1083 22.52 -22.33 26.03
CA GLU A 1083 23.13 -23.45 25.31
C GLU A 1083 23.33 -24.69 26.21
N GLN A 1084 23.43 -24.49 27.53
CA GLN A 1084 23.49 -25.57 28.52
C GLN A 1084 22.20 -26.42 28.57
N LEU A 1085 21.07 -25.93 28.03
CA LEU A 1085 19.85 -26.72 27.93
C LEU A 1085 19.94 -27.82 26.86
N GLN A 1086 20.82 -27.66 25.87
CA GLN A 1086 20.98 -28.62 24.77
C GLN A 1086 21.58 -29.96 25.23
N VAL A 1087 22.25 -29.99 26.39
CA VAL A 1087 22.82 -31.22 26.96
C VAL A 1087 21.85 -31.95 27.89
N LEU A 1088 20.68 -31.37 28.17
CA LEU A 1088 19.63 -32.00 28.96
C LEU A 1088 18.64 -32.76 28.07
N PRO A 1089 17.95 -33.77 28.60
CA PRO A 1089 16.87 -34.43 27.88
C PRO A 1089 15.80 -33.42 27.44
N THR A 1090 15.40 -33.44 26.17
CA THR A 1090 14.37 -32.53 25.63
C THR A 1090 13.09 -32.56 26.46
N ALA A 1091 12.70 -33.75 26.94
CA ALA A 1091 11.55 -33.93 27.82
C ALA A 1091 11.70 -33.21 29.17
N ALA A 1092 12.91 -33.12 29.71
CA ALA A 1092 13.18 -32.43 30.96
C ALA A 1092 13.04 -30.91 30.77
N VAL A 1093 13.67 -30.38 29.72
CA VAL A 1093 13.61 -28.94 29.37
C VAL A 1093 12.16 -28.49 29.16
N LEU A 1094 11.38 -29.25 28.40
CA LEU A 1094 10.02 -28.86 28.02
C LEU A 1094 8.95 -29.14 29.10
N LEU A 1095 9.15 -30.13 29.98
CA LEU A 1095 8.05 -30.63 30.83
C LEU A 1095 8.35 -30.74 32.33
N ASP A 1096 9.60 -30.78 32.78
CA ASP A 1096 9.91 -30.90 34.21
C ASP A 1096 9.64 -29.56 34.95
N ASP A 1097 9.49 -29.60 36.27
CA ASP A 1097 9.40 -28.37 37.06
C ASP A 1097 10.76 -27.64 37.09
N LEU A 1098 10.72 -26.31 37.25
CA LEU A 1098 11.91 -25.45 37.19
C LEU A 1098 12.95 -25.84 38.25
N GLU A 1099 12.53 -26.29 39.43
CA GLU A 1099 13.45 -26.69 40.51
C GLU A 1099 14.21 -27.98 40.19
N SER A 1100 13.54 -28.96 39.58
CA SER A 1100 14.17 -30.17 39.07
C SER A 1100 15.12 -29.88 37.90
N LEU A 1101 14.72 -28.99 36.98
CA LEU A 1101 15.55 -28.61 35.83
C LEU A 1101 16.84 -27.87 36.25
N THR A 1102 16.73 -26.91 37.18
CA THR A 1102 17.88 -26.13 37.69
C THR A 1102 18.90 -27.02 38.41
N ARG A 1103 18.46 -28.11 39.05
CA ARG A 1103 19.35 -29.12 39.66
C ARG A 1103 20.04 -30.02 38.64
N ALA A 1104 19.39 -30.27 37.50
CA ALA A 1104 19.93 -31.12 36.44
C ALA A 1104 21.01 -30.41 35.60
N LEU A 1105 21.05 -29.07 35.61
CA LEU A 1105 22.05 -28.30 34.87
C LEU A 1105 23.48 -28.55 35.39
N PRO A 1106 24.44 -28.85 34.49
CA PRO A 1106 25.84 -29.04 34.85
C PRO A 1106 26.39 -27.83 35.62
N ALA A 1107 27.28 -28.09 36.59
CA ALA A 1107 27.86 -27.08 37.46
C ALA A 1107 28.71 -26.05 36.72
#